data_AF-A0AB39Y5P7-F1
#
_entry.id   AF-A0AB39Y5P7-F1
#
_cell.length_a   1.000
_cell.length_b   1.000
_cell.length_c   1.000
_cell.angle_alpha   90.00
_cell.angle_beta   90.00
_cell.angle_gamma   90.00
#
_symmetry.space_group_name_H-M   'P 1'
#
loop_
_entity.id
_entity.type
_entity.pdbx_description
1 polymer ?
#
loop_
_entity_poly.entity_id
_entity_poly.type
_entity_poly.pdbx_seq_one_letter_code
_entity_poly.pdbx_strand_id
1 'polypeptide(L)'
;MDIPAIADAEELSCDVLVIGGGTAGTMAALTAAGRGARVLLLEKAHVRHSGALAMGMDGVNNAVVPGRAEPDDYVAEITRANDGVVDQSTVRQTATRGFAMVQRLESYGVKFEKDEHGEYAVRRVHRSGSYVLPMPEGKDVKKVLYRQLRRREMRERIRIENRVMPVRVLTSPEDGRAIGAAAFNTRTGAFVTVRAGAVILATGPCGRLGLPASGYLYGTYENPTNAGDGYAMAYHAGAALTGIECFQINPLIKDYNGPACAYVANPFGGYQVNRHGERFVDSDYWSGQMMSEFAAELASDRGPVYLKLSHLPEETVSAVESILHTTERPTRGTFHAGRGHDYRTHDIEMHISEIGLCGGHSASGVRVDDHARTTVPRLYAAGDLASVPHNYMIGAFVFGDLAGEDAAQYTAYEGPLPADQVAAAHELVYRPLRRPDGPPQPQVEYKLRRFVNDYVAPPKTGAKLSLAVEAFTRMSGEIEEMGAQTPHELMRCAEVSFIRDCAEMAARASLARTESRWGLYHERLDHPGRDDAGWLHHLDLRKSASGAMEFTARPVEPYVVPVPEFTPEGGASRHLGEVELVGVATAGPRRAAPRGGRGTESGAPAEASPAAGESASAPASDAAGPVVAAGPSPRILELLSLAEESPDLAALRPYLGDPDPAVRASAVAVIGETVPAGAGPELAARLGDPDPAVRAAAAAALRELLEVLPGDPELGAALRAALEVPDPAVRSAALEALRALRLGDAALYAESLADPDPEVRIHAVRALVSVDAVPALARAAADPAREVRVAVAKGLAAVHAPAPAPLDPLLADPDLLVRAAALAALAATGCPAPYAATAITALADPAWQVRAGAATALSAADPATAVDALAAALKDDNADVRKAAVLSLRTHRTAPEARTALATATSDPDADVRAYAARH
;
A
#
# COMPACT_ATOMS: atom_id res chain seq x y z
N MET A 1 9.96 35.67 0.61
CA MET A 1 8.61 35.44 0.07
C MET A 1 7.66 36.35 0.80
N ASP A 2 6.80 37.07 0.09
CA ASP A 2 5.78 37.92 0.71
C ASP A 2 4.52 37.11 1.01
N ILE A 3 3.76 37.53 2.02
CA ILE A 3 2.47 36.93 2.36
C ILE A 3 1.44 37.39 1.32
N PRO A 4 0.82 36.50 0.52
CA PRO A 4 -0.17 36.90 -0.47
C PRO A 4 -1.42 37.46 0.21
N ALA A 5 -2.08 38.45 -0.41
CA ALA A 5 -3.35 38.95 0.11
C ALA A 5 -4.45 37.89 -0.07
N ILE A 6 -5.41 37.82 0.86
CA ILE A 6 -6.55 36.90 0.75
C ILE A 6 -7.36 37.15 -0.55
N ALA A 7 -7.42 38.41 -1.00
CA ALA A 7 -8.12 38.78 -2.23
C ALA A 7 -7.44 38.26 -3.51
N ASP A 8 -6.16 37.86 -3.43
CA ASP A 8 -5.39 37.30 -4.55
C ASP A 8 -5.48 35.76 -4.60
N ALA A 9 -6.35 35.15 -3.79
CA ALA A 9 -6.51 33.71 -3.75
C ALA A 9 -6.93 33.17 -5.12
N GLU A 10 -6.31 32.07 -5.54
CA GLU A 10 -6.79 31.30 -6.68
C GLU A 10 -8.14 30.65 -6.30
N GLU A 11 -9.20 31.00 -7.02
CA GLU A 11 -10.53 30.46 -6.79
C GLU A 11 -10.83 29.29 -7.72
N LEU A 12 -11.13 28.13 -7.12
CA LEU A 12 -11.53 26.92 -7.83
C LEU A 12 -12.98 26.54 -7.47
N SER A 13 -13.64 25.83 -8.37
CA SER A 13 -14.99 25.33 -8.15
C SER A 13 -15.20 23.95 -8.79
N CYS A 14 -15.93 23.09 -8.09
CA CYS A 14 -16.25 21.74 -8.52
C CYS A 14 -17.56 21.26 -7.90
N ASP A 15 -18.12 20.18 -8.44
CA ASP A 15 -19.29 19.54 -7.86
C ASP A 15 -18.85 18.67 -6.68
N VAL A 16 -17.77 17.90 -6.86
CA VAL A 16 -17.15 17.07 -5.82
C VAL A 16 -15.67 17.42 -5.66
N LEU A 17 -15.29 17.81 -4.44
CA LEU A 17 -13.89 18.01 -4.05
C LEU A 17 -13.37 16.75 -3.36
N VAL A 18 -12.34 16.13 -3.94
CA VAL A 18 -11.64 15.00 -3.33
C VAL A 18 -10.29 15.50 -2.80
N ILE A 19 -10.02 15.27 -1.52
CA ILE A 19 -8.78 15.66 -0.85
C ILE A 19 -7.98 14.41 -0.50
N GLY A 20 -6.87 14.21 -1.20
CA GLY A 20 -6.01 13.04 -1.08
C GLY A 20 -6.09 12.12 -2.30
N GLY A 21 -4.96 11.91 -2.95
CA GLY A 21 -4.79 11.10 -4.16
C GLY A 21 -4.45 9.64 -3.91
N GLY A 22 -4.71 9.11 -2.71
CA GLY A 22 -4.51 7.69 -2.39
C GLY A 22 -5.46 6.76 -3.15
N THR A 23 -5.55 5.49 -2.73
CA THR A 23 -6.46 4.50 -3.32
C THR A 23 -7.92 4.92 -3.22
N ALA A 24 -8.36 5.30 -2.01
CA ALA A 24 -9.72 5.76 -1.74
C ALA A 24 -10.08 7.00 -2.55
N GLY A 25 -9.23 8.02 -2.55
CA GLY A 25 -9.51 9.27 -3.26
C GLY A 25 -9.49 9.11 -4.79
N THR A 26 -8.60 8.27 -5.33
CA THR A 26 -8.62 7.96 -6.77
C THR A 26 -9.91 7.25 -7.16
N MET A 27 -10.38 6.29 -6.35
CA MET A 27 -11.65 5.59 -6.63
C MET A 27 -12.85 6.52 -6.49
N ALA A 28 -12.87 7.37 -5.46
CA ALA A 28 -13.91 8.37 -5.28
C ALA A 28 -14.02 9.32 -6.48
N ALA A 29 -12.87 9.79 -6.99
CA ALA A 29 -12.83 10.66 -8.16
C ALA A 29 -13.34 9.94 -9.42
N LEU A 30 -12.90 8.71 -9.68
CA LEU A 30 -13.36 7.90 -10.82
C LEU A 30 -14.86 7.63 -10.75
N THR A 31 -15.38 7.27 -9.58
CA THR A 31 -16.81 6.97 -9.40
C THR A 31 -17.67 8.22 -9.53
N ALA A 32 -17.29 9.34 -8.90
CA ALA A 32 -18.03 10.58 -9.00
C ALA A 32 -18.06 11.11 -10.46
N ALA A 33 -16.92 11.08 -11.15
CA ALA A 33 -16.84 11.47 -12.56
C ALA A 33 -17.63 10.53 -13.47
N GLY A 34 -17.59 9.22 -13.23
CA GLY A 34 -18.39 8.22 -13.93
C GLY A 34 -19.90 8.43 -13.79
N ARG A 35 -20.34 9.09 -12.71
CA ARG A 35 -21.73 9.53 -12.51
C ARG A 35 -22.04 10.93 -13.04
N GLY A 36 -21.06 11.57 -13.67
CA GLY A 36 -21.24 12.84 -14.36
C GLY A 36 -20.83 14.09 -13.56
N ALA A 37 -20.33 13.96 -12.33
CA ALA A 37 -19.87 15.11 -11.54
C ALA A 37 -18.57 15.71 -12.12
N ARG A 38 -18.39 17.03 -12.00
CA ARG A 38 -17.07 17.67 -12.19
C ARG A 38 -16.29 17.56 -10.90
N VAL A 39 -15.16 16.87 -10.95
CA VAL A 39 -14.34 16.53 -9.80
C VAL A 39 -13.06 17.36 -9.79
N LEU A 40 -12.72 17.92 -8.63
CA LEU A 40 -11.39 18.44 -8.34
C LEU A 40 -10.70 17.50 -7.35
N LEU A 41 -9.59 16.89 -7.75
CA LEU A 41 -8.74 16.05 -6.91
C LEU A 41 -7.51 16.84 -6.48
N LEU A 42 -7.46 17.23 -5.21
CA LEU A 42 -6.30 17.89 -4.61
C LEU A 42 -5.38 16.86 -3.95
N GLU A 43 -4.08 16.96 -4.24
CA GLU A 43 -3.06 16.13 -3.63
C GLU A 43 -1.85 17.01 -3.26
N LYS A 44 -1.40 16.94 -2.01
CA LYS A 44 -0.23 17.71 -1.55
C LYS A 44 1.09 17.15 -2.07
N ALA A 45 1.12 15.86 -2.38
CA ALA A 45 2.22 15.17 -3.05
C ALA A 45 1.94 15.06 -4.55
N HIS A 46 2.00 13.83 -5.09
CA HIS A 46 1.67 13.56 -6.48
C HIS A 46 0.79 12.31 -6.59
N VAL A 47 -0.38 12.39 -7.23
CA VAL A 47 -1.40 11.31 -7.25
C VAL A 47 -0.85 9.97 -7.74
N ARG A 48 0.16 9.97 -8.62
CA ARG A 48 0.81 8.74 -9.13
C ARG A 48 1.60 7.99 -8.05
N HIS A 49 2.10 8.69 -7.03
CA HIS A 49 3.04 8.18 -6.02
C HIS A 49 2.73 8.65 -4.59
N SER A 50 1.45 8.94 -4.30
CA SER A 50 0.98 9.37 -2.97
C SER A 50 0.12 8.31 -2.26
N GLY A 51 -0.18 8.59 -0.99
CA GLY A 51 -0.93 7.70 -0.11
C GLY A 51 -0.08 6.55 0.47
N ALA A 52 -0.71 5.72 1.29
CA ALA A 52 -0.07 4.55 1.91
C ALA A 52 0.37 3.48 0.87
N LEU A 53 -0.28 3.47 -0.31
CA LEU A 53 0.03 2.56 -1.42
C LEU A 53 1.02 3.13 -2.46
N ALA A 54 1.82 4.15 -2.11
CA ALA A 54 2.63 4.90 -3.09
C ALA A 54 3.52 4.02 -4.01
N MET A 55 4.06 2.91 -3.48
CA MET A 55 4.93 1.97 -4.19
C MET A 55 4.25 0.64 -4.54
N GLY A 56 2.93 0.53 -4.35
CA GLY A 56 2.16 -0.69 -4.51
C GLY A 56 2.03 -1.53 -3.24
N MET A 57 1.53 -2.75 -3.40
CA MET A 57 1.30 -3.75 -2.35
C MET A 57 1.32 -5.14 -2.98
N ASP A 58 1.76 -6.16 -2.26
CA ASP A 58 1.91 -7.53 -2.77
C ASP A 58 0.62 -8.37 -2.77
N GLY A 59 -0.45 -7.92 -2.11
CA GLY A 59 -1.72 -8.63 -2.07
C GLY A 59 -2.86 -7.85 -1.41
N VAL A 60 -4.08 -8.38 -1.56
CA VAL A 60 -5.25 -7.90 -0.81
C VAL A 60 -5.39 -8.78 0.42
N ASN A 61 -5.25 -8.21 1.62
CA ASN A 61 -5.25 -8.97 2.87
C ASN A 61 -6.61 -9.65 3.17
N ASN A 62 -7.70 -8.96 2.83
CA ASN A 62 -9.07 -9.29 3.25
C ASN A 62 -10.03 -9.44 2.06
N ALA A 63 -9.68 -10.28 1.08
CA ALA A 63 -10.55 -10.55 -0.06
C ALA A 63 -11.59 -11.63 0.29
N VAL A 64 -12.85 -11.22 0.46
CA VAL A 64 -13.98 -12.14 0.58
C VAL A 64 -14.37 -12.61 -0.82
N VAL A 65 -13.89 -13.79 -1.22
CA VAL A 65 -14.17 -14.39 -2.53
C VAL A 65 -15.28 -15.45 -2.39
N PRO A 66 -16.37 -15.38 -3.18
CA PRO A 66 -17.44 -16.37 -3.15
C PRO A 66 -16.93 -17.81 -3.26
N GLY A 67 -17.43 -18.71 -2.40
CA GLY A 67 -17.00 -20.11 -2.33
C GLY A 67 -15.65 -20.35 -1.64
N ARG A 68 -14.96 -19.29 -1.19
CA ARG A 68 -13.75 -19.37 -0.35
C ARG A 68 -14.01 -18.86 1.08
N ALA A 69 -14.78 -17.78 1.21
CA ALA A 69 -15.19 -17.19 2.48
C ALA A 69 -16.52 -16.45 2.32
N GLU A 70 -17.30 -16.38 3.40
CA GLU A 70 -18.59 -15.67 3.42
C GLU A 70 -18.45 -14.29 4.09
N PRO A 71 -19.23 -13.27 3.65
CA PRO A 71 -19.17 -11.93 4.23
C PRO A 71 -19.42 -11.88 5.74
N ASP A 72 -20.32 -12.71 6.26
CA ASP A 72 -20.68 -12.69 7.68
C ASP A 72 -19.56 -13.30 8.54
N ASP A 73 -18.84 -14.32 8.04
CA ASP A 73 -17.64 -14.85 8.73
C ASP A 73 -16.58 -13.76 8.87
N TYR A 74 -16.33 -13.00 7.80
CA TYR A 74 -15.41 -11.86 7.84
C TYR A 74 -15.83 -10.82 8.88
N VAL A 75 -17.11 -10.43 8.91
CA VAL A 75 -17.64 -9.47 9.90
C VAL A 75 -17.45 -9.97 11.33
N ALA A 76 -17.73 -11.26 11.57
CA ALA A 76 -17.55 -11.86 12.89
C ALA A 76 -16.07 -11.84 13.32
N GLU A 77 -15.14 -12.16 12.43
CA GLU A 77 -13.70 -12.14 12.74
C GLU A 77 -13.18 -10.73 13.03
N ILE A 78 -13.55 -9.73 12.22
CA ILE A 78 -13.18 -8.34 12.50
C ILE A 78 -13.79 -7.87 13.83
N THR A 79 -15.02 -8.29 14.15
CA THR A 79 -15.64 -7.96 15.45
C THR A 79 -14.82 -8.53 16.62
N ARG A 80 -14.35 -9.79 16.52
CA ARG A 80 -13.48 -10.41 17.53
C ARG A 80 -12.13 -9.72 17.63
N ALA A 81 -11.49 -9.41 16.51
CA ALA A 81 -10.19 -8.74 16.46
C ALA A 81 -10.21 -7.33 17.10
N ASN A 82 -11.38 -6.72 17.23
CA ASN A 82 -11.58 -5.40 17.84
C ASN A 82 -12.32 -5.47 19.18
N ASP A 83 -12.25 -6.60 19.90
CA ASP A 83 -12.85 -6.79 21.22
C ASP A 83 -14.32 -6.34 21.32
N GLY A 84 -15.09 -6.57 20.25
CA GLY A 84 -16.52 -6.24 20.16
C GLY A 84 -16.86 -4.77 19.87
N VAL A 85 -15.91 -3.84 19.84
CA VAL A 85 -16.22 -2.42 19.58
C VAL A 85 -16.10 -2.12 18.08
N VAL A 86 -17.17 -2.37 17.33
CA VAL A 86 -17.21 -2.22 15.87
C VAL A 86 -18.60 -1.78 15.41
N ASP A 87 -18.66 -0.82 14.48
CA ASP A 87 -19.86 -0.50 13.70
C ASP A 87 -19.99 -1.54 12.56
N GLN A 88 -20.61 -2.70 12.83
CA GLN A 88 -20.62 -3.84 11.88
C GLN A 88 -21.21 -3.52 10.50
N SER A 89 -22.12 -2.56 10.39
CA SER A 89 -22.69 -2.14 9.10
C SER A 89 -21.61 -1.64 8.14
N THR A 90 -20.60 -0.91 8.65
CA THR A 90 -19.49 -0.38 7.86
C THR A 90 -18.54 -1.49 7.41
N VAL A 91 -18.18 -2.41 8.31
CA VAL A 91 -17.32 -3.58 8.00
C VAL A 91 -18.01 -4.49 6.97
N ARG A 92 -19.33 -4.64 7.06
CA ARG A 92 -20.11 -5.45 6.13
C ARG A 92 -20.16 -4.87 4.72
N GLN A 93 -20.06 -3.55 4.54
CA GLN A 93 -19.93 -2.96 3.19
C GLN A 93 -18.67 -3.48 2.49
N THR A 94 -17.54 -3.54 3.20
CA THR A 94 -16.29 -4.08 2.65
C THR A 94 -16.40 -5.56 2.34
N ALA A 95 -16.98 -6.33 3.26
CA ALA A 95 -17.17 -7.77 3.08
C ALA A 95 -18.03 -8.10 1.85
N THR A 96 -19.11 -7.34 1.64
CA THR A 96 -20.10 -7.62 0.58
C THR A 96 -19.72 -7.01 -0.78
N ARG A 97 -19.07 -5.84 -0.78
CA ARG A 97 -18.66 -5.14 -2.03
C ARG A 97 -17.24 -5.47 -2.46
N GLY A 98 -16.42 -6.05 -1.58
CA GLY A 98 -15.00 -6.30 -1.82
C GLY A 98 -14.74 -7.13 -3.07
N PHE A 99 -15.52 -8.19 -3.31
CA PHE A 99 -15.33 -9.03 -4.50
C PHE A 99 -15.59 -8.29 -5.82
N ALA A 100 -16.70 -7.55 -5.90
CA ALA A 100 -17.00 -6.72 -7.07
C ALA A 100 -15.91 -5.65 -7.30
N MET A 101 -15.33 -5.13 -6.22
CA MET A 101 -14.21 -4.21 -6.29
C MET A 101 -12.94 -4.88 -6.83
N VAL A 102 -12.62 -6.12 -6.42
CA VAL A 102 -11.51 -6.92 -7.00
C VAL A 102 -11.70 -7.06 -8.51
N GLN A 103 -12.90 -7.44 -8.95
CA GLN A 103 -13.23 -7.58 -10.38
C GLN A 103 -13.09 -6.25 -11.13
N ARG A 104 -13.50 -5.13 -10.51
CA ARG A 104 -13.34 -3.80 -11.08
C ARG A 104 -11.87 -3.40 -11.22
N LEU A 105 -11.05 -3.66 -10.20
CA LEU A 105 -9.61 -3.42 -10.25
C LEU A 105 -8.94 -4.28 -11.34
N GLU A 106 -9.35 -5.53 -11.48
CA GLU A 106 -8.89 -6.41 -12.57
C GLU A 106 -9.25 -5.83 -13.95
N SER A 107 -10.47 -5.30 -14.11
CA SER A 107 -10.90 -4.63 -15.34
C SER A 107 -10.10 -3.35 -15.67
N TYR A 108 -9.47 -2.75 -14.66
CA TYR A 108 -8.57 -1.61 -14.85
C TYR A 108 -7.15 -2.02 -15.24
N GLY A 109 -6.79 -3.30 -15.11
CA GLY A 109 -5.48 -3.84 -15.42
C GLY A 109 -4.69 -4.36 -14.21
N VAL A 110 -5.24 -4.30 -12.99
CA VAL A 110 -4.58 -4.88 -11.80
C VAL A 110 -4.54 -6.41 -11.93
N LYS A 111 -3.37 -7.01 -11.74
CA LYS A 111 -3.20 -8.47 -11.84
C LYS A 111 -3.35 -9.11 -10.47
N PHE A 112 -4.25 -10.07 -10.38
CA PHE A 112 -4.41 -10.95 -9.22
C PHE A 112 -3.94 -12.35 -9.58
N GLU A 113 -3.29 -13.03 -8.64
CA GLU A 113 -2.84 -14.41 -8.83
C GLU A 113 -4.06 -15.33 -9.02
N LYS A 114 -4.00 -16.16 -10.07
CA LYS A 114 -5.00 -17.16 -10.40
C LYS A 114 -4.36 -18.53 -10.42
N ASP A 115 -5.12 -19.55 -10.02
CA ASP A 115 -4.69 -20.94 -10.15
C ASP A 115 -4.77 -21.41 -11.61
N GLU A 116 -4.35 -22.65 -11.84
CA GLU A 116 -4.32 -23.28 -13.17
C GLU A 116 -5.70 -23.37 -13.84
N HIS A 117 -6.80 -23.18 -13.09
CA HIS A 117 -8.17 -23.16 -13.59
C HIS A 117 -8.71 -21.75 -13.84
N GLY A 118 -7.90 -20.72 -13.62
CA GLY A 118 -8.31 -19.32 -13.78
C GLY A 118 -9.13 -18.78 -12.60
N GLU A 119 -9.20 -19.51 -11.49
CA GLU A 119 -9.86 -19.06 -10.25
C GLU A 119 -8.88 -18.26 -9.37
N TYR A 120 -9.38 -17.34 -8.55
CA TYR A 120 -8.51 -16.52 -7.68
C TYR A 120 -7.77 -17.39 -6.64
N ALA A 121 -6.44 -17.28 -6.62
CA ALA A 121 -5.55 -18.04 -5.75
C ALA A 121 -5.41 -17.38 -4.38
N VAL A 122 -6.44 -17.52 -3.54
CA VAL A 122 -6.41 -17.00 -2.16
C VAL A 122 -5.59 -17.91 -1.23
N ARG A 123 -4.69 -17.31 -0.44
CA ARG A 123 -3.84 -17.98 0.55
C ARG A 123 -4.48 -17.94 1.93
N ARG A 124 -4.32 -19.02 2.69
CA ARG A 124 -4.76 -19.10 4.08
C ARG A 124 -3.72 -18.49 5.01
N VAL A 125 -4.00 -17.29 5.49
CA VAL A 125 -3.25 -16.65 6.58
C VAL A 125 -4.10 -16.58 7.85
N HIS A 126 -5.41 -16.86 7.76
CA HIS A 126 -6.35 -16.83 8.89
C HIS A 126 -6.76 -18.24 9.36
N ARG A 127 -7.09 -18.37 10.65
CA ARG A 127 -7.57 -19.62 11.25
C ARG A 127 -8.91 -20.09 10.68
N SER A 128 -9.77 -19.17 10.25
CA SER A 128 -11.12 -19.45 9.73
C SER A 128 -11.32 -19.20 8.22
N GLY A 129 -10.30 -18.79 7.46
CA GLY A 129 -10.50 -18.54 6.03
C GLY A 129 -9.25 -18.21 5.21
N SER A 130 -9.38 -18.27 3.89
CA SER A 130 -8.35 -17.88 2.92
C SER A 130 -8.71 -16.53 2.32
N TYR A 131 -8.10 -15.47 2.84
CA TYR A 131 -8.46 -14.08 2.53
C TYR A 131 -7.39 -13.33 1.73
N VAL A 132 -6.14 -13.81 1.74
CA VAL A 132 -5.03 -13.09 1.11
C VAL A 132 -5.01 -13.40 -0.38
N LEU A 133 -5.29 -12.42 -1.22
CA LEU A 133 -5.22 -12.54 -2.68
C LEU A 133 -3.96 -11.87 -3.20
N PRO A 134 -2.92 -12.63 -3.62
CA PRO A 134 -1.67 -12.03 -4.10
C PRO A 134 -1.85 -11.22 -5.39
N MET A 135 -1.00 -10.21 -5.55
CA MET A 135 -0.92 -9.32 -6.71
C MET A 135 0.50 -9.33 -7.28
N PRO A 136 0.81 -10.21 -8.26
CA PRO A 136 2.16 -10.36 -8.81
C PRO A 136 2.76 -9.05 -9.38
N GLU A 137 1.91 -8.14 -9.86
CA GLU A 137 2.30 -6.82 -10.40
C GLU A 137 1.79 -5.66 -9.51
N GLY A 138 1.65 -5.93 -8.21
CA GLY A 138 1.03 -5.00 -7.27
C GLY A 138 1.76 -3.65 -7.11
N LYS A 139 3.05 -3.58 -7.48
CA LYS A 139 3.84 -2.34 -7.60
C LYS A 139 3.24 -1.29 -8.54
N ASP A 140 2.43 -1.74 -9.51
CA ASP A 140 1.90 -0.87 -10.56
C ASP A 140 0.45 -0.42 -10.30
N VAL A 141 -0.19 -0.83 -9.19
CA VAL A 141 -1.60 -0.48 -8.88
C VAL A 141 -1.86 1.03 -8.95
N LYS A 142 -0.98 1.85 -8.37
CA LYS A 142 -1.13 3.32 -8.42
C LYS A 142 -0.98 3.88 -9.83
N LYS A 143 -0.11 3.30 -10.67
CA LYS A 143 0.02 3.68 -12.07
C LYS A 143 -1.20 3.26 -12.87
N VAL A 144 -1.72 2.05 -12.64
CA VAL A 144 -2.98 1.56 -13.22
C VAL A 144 -4.11 2.54 -12.95
N LEU A 145 -4.31 2.94 -11.69
CA LEU A 145 -5.32 3.91 -11.29
C LEU A 145 -5.09 5.30 -11.91
N TYR A 146 -3.85 5.77 -11.95
CA TYR A 146 -3.51 7.03 -12.59
C TYR A 146 -3.84 7.02 -14.09
N ARG A 147 -3.57 5.90 -14.79
CA ARG A 147 -3.98 5.71 -16.19
C ARG A 147 -5.49 5.79 -16.37
N GLN A 148 -6.28 5.23 -15.45
CA GLN A 148 -7.75 5.37 -15.47
C GLN A 148 -8.19 6.83 -15.33
N LEU A 149 -7.59 7.59 -14.41
CA LEU A 149 -7.87 9.02 -14.23
C LEU A 149 -7.53 9.85 -15.48
N ARG A 150 -6.54 9.40 -16.27
CA ARG A 150 -6.08 10.10 -17.48
C ARG A 150 -6.78 9.65 -18.77
N ARG A 151 -7.67 8.65 -18.73
CA ARG A 151 -8.52 8.30 -19.88
C ARG A 151 -9.29 9.53 -20.35
N ARG A 152 -9.50 9.64 -21.66
CA ARG A 152 -10.13 10.83 -22.28
C ARG A 152 -11.47 11.16 -21.65
N GLU A 153 -12.36 10.17 -21.48
CA GLU A 153 -13.68 10.41 -20.88
C GLU A 153 -13.63 10.86 -19.41
N MET A 154 -12.57 10.50 -18.68
CA MET A 154 -12.39 10.88 -17.28
C MET A 154 -11.71 12.25 -17.15
N ARG A 155 -10.71 12.54 -17.98
CA ARG A 155 -9.94 13.80 -17.93
C ARG A 155 -10.79 15.03 -18.24
N GLU A 156 -11.89 14.88 -18.98
CA GLU A 156 -12.87 15.94 -19.21
C GLU A 156 -13.67 16.32 -17.96
N ARG A 157 -13.73 15.42 -16.95
CA ARG A 157 -14.51 15.60 -15.71
C ARG A 157 -13.64 15.73 -14.47
N ILE A 158 -12.42 15.19 -14.48
CA ILE A 158 -11.49 15.18 -13.34
C ILE A 158 -10.34 16.15 -13.59
N ARG A 159 -10.31 17.23 -12.81
CA ARG A 159 -9.14 18.11 -12.68
C ARG A 159 -8.28 17.63 -11.51
N ILE A 160 -6.99 17.38 -11.75
CA ILE A 160 -6.03 16.97 -10.72
C ILE A 160 -5.09 18.12 -10.46
N GLU A 161 -4.98 18.56 -9.21
CA GLU A 161 -4.02 19.55 -8.75
C GLU A 161 -3.07 18.91 -7.76
N ASN A 162 -1.87 18.58 -8.25
CA ASN A 162 -0.78 18.13 -7.40
C ASN A 162 -0.13 19.32 -6.68
N ARG A 163 0.58 19.05 -5.59
CA ARG A 163 1.25 20.05 -4.75
C ARG A 163 0.34 21.08 -4.11
N VAL A 164 -0.98 20.88 -4.10
CA VAL A 164 -1.93 21.73 -3.40
C VAL A 164 -2.32 21.04 -2.10
N MET A 165 -2.02 21.67 -0.97
CA MET A 165 -2.29 21.13 0.37
C MET A 165 -3.48 21.84 1.00
N PRO A 166 -4.64 21.16 1.11
CA PRO A 166 -5.73 21.65 1.94
C PRO A 166 -5.35 21.71 3.41
N VAL A 167 -5.77 22.77 4.08
CA VAL A 167 -5.50 23.01 5.51
C VAL A 167 -6.78 23.11 6.34
N ARG A 168 -7.92 23.43 5.72
CA ARG A 168 -9.25 23.51 6.35
C ARG A 168 -10.35 23.09 5.37
N VAL A 169 -11.32 22.32 5.86
CA VAL A 169 -12.64 22.20 5.23
C VAL A 169 -13.47 23.41 5.66
N LEU A 170 -14.16 24.02 4.72
CA LEU A 170 -15.03 25.17 4.98
C LEU A 170 -16.47 24.71 5.16
N THR A 171 -17.13 25.17 6.21
CA THR A 171 -18.51 24.81 6.54
C THR A 171 -19.44 26.01 6.49
N SER A 172 -20.67 25.77 6.00
CA SER A 172 -21.74 26.76 5.93
C SER A 172 -22.14 27.24 7.32
N PRO A 173 -22.15 28.57 7.60
CA PRO A 173 -22.62 29.10 8.89
C PRO A 173 -24.11 28.85 9.14
N GLU A 174 -24.90 28.58 8.11
CA GLU A 174 -26.36 28.43 8.20
C GLU A 174 -26.77 27.05 8.70
N ASP A 175 -26.12 25.99 8.22
CA ASP A 175 -26.53 24.60 8.42
C ASP A 175 -25.35 23.63 8.65
N GLY A 176 -24.12 24.15 8.77
CA GLY A 176 -22.93 23.38 9.09
C GLY A 176 -22.43 22.44 7.99
N ARG A 177 -23.08 22.38 6.82
CA ARG A 177 -22.66 21.50 5.73
C ARG A 177 -21.28 21.91 5.18
N ALA A 178 -20.48 20.95 4.71
CA ALA A 178 -19.26 21.26 3.99
C ALA A 178 -19.57 21.92 2.63
N ILE A 179 -18.85 22.99 2.32
CA ILE A 179 -19.06 23.82 1.11
C ILE A 179 -17.77 24.07 0.32
N GLY A 180 -16.65 23.50 0.76
CA GLY A 180 -15.35 23.77 0.15
C GLY A 180 -14.15 23.49 1.05
N ALA A 181 -13.00 24.02 0.62
CA ALA A 181 -11.76 23.97 1.39
C ALA A 181 -10.90 25.21 1.15
N ALA A 182 -10.03 25.51 2.10
CA ALA A 182 -8.90 26.42 1.92
C ALA A 182 -7.61 25.62 1.86
N ALA A 183 -6.73 25.99 0.94
CA ALA A 183 -5.50 25.28 0.61
C ALA A 183 -4.40 26.26 0.21
N PHE A 184 -3.20 25.75 -0.03
CA PHE A 184 -2.16 26.52 -0.69
C PHE A 184 -1.28 25.61 -1.53
N ASN A 185 -0.66 26.18 -2.58
CA ASN A 185 0.28 25.46 -3.41
C ASN A 185 1.66 25.41 -2.71
N THR A 186 2.11 24.21 -2.43
CA THR A 186 3.34 23.90 -1.67
C THR A 186 4.63 24.15 -2.47
N ARG A 187 4.53 24.50 -3.75
CA ARG A 187 5.66 24.94 -4.59
C ARG A 187 5.64 26.44 -4.86
N THR A 188 4.51 27.00 -5.27
CA THR A 188 4.41 28.43 -5.62
C THR A 188 4.15 29.33 -4.41
N GLY A 189 3.57 28.76 -3.34
CA GLY A 189 3.11 29.53 -2.17
C GLY A 189 1.76 30.23 -2.39
N ALA A 190 1.10 30.04 -3.54
CA ALA A 190 -0.20 30.66 -3.83
C ALA A 190 -1.29 30.14 -2.88
N PHE A 191 -2.13 31.04 -2.37
CA PHE A 191 -3.29 30.68 -1.57
C PHE A 191 -4.44 30.27 -2.48
N VAL A 192 -5.15 29.20 -2.12
CA VAL A 192 -6.20 28.60 -2.95
C VAL A 192 -7.47 28.45 -2.12
N THR A 193 -8.60 28.84 -2.69
CA THR A 193 -9.92 28.58 -2.12
C THR A 193 -10.76 27.76 -3.10
N VAL A 194 -11.50 26.79 -2.58
CA VAL A 194 -12.32 25.89 -3.39
C VAL A 194 -13.76 25.93 -2.93
N ARG A 195 -14.70 26.19 -3.84
CA ARG A 195 -16.14 25.95 -3.64
C ARG A 195 -16.51 24.55 -4.14
N ALA A 196 -17.21 23.78 -3.32
CA ALA A 196 -17.59 22.41 -3.63
C ALA A 196 -19.04 22.11 -3.24
N GLY A 197 -19.70 21.22 -3.97
CA GLY A 197 -21.02 20.69 -3.60
C GLY A 197 -20.95 19.70 -2.45
N ALA A 198 -19.90 18.87 -2.46
CA ALA A 198 -19.53 17.93 -1.41
C ALA A 198 -17.99 17.80 -1.32
N VAL A 199 -17.50 17.40 -0.14
CA VAL A 199 -16.07 17.23 0.14
C VAL A 199 -15.79 15.82 0.63
N ILE A 200 -14.83 15.13 0.02
CA ILE A 200 -14.38 13.79 0.39
C ILE A 200 -12.95 13.87 0.94
N LEU A 201 -12.77 13.52 2.20
CA LEU A 201 -11.46 13.38 2.83
C LEU A 201 -10.91 11.96 2.66
N ALA A 202 -9.80 11.84 1.92
CA ALA A 202 -9.11 10.58 1.63
C ALA A 202 -7.59 10.71 1.84
N THR A 203 -7.19 11.40 2.91
CA THR A 203 -5.80 11.82 3.19
C THR A 203 -4.93 10.74 3.84
N GLY A 204 -5.50 9.56 4.14
CA GLY A 204 -4.79 8.46 4.80
C GLY A 204 -4.57 8.68 6.31
N PRO A 205 -3.64 7.91 6.92
CA PRO A 205 -3.45 7.88 8.36
C PRO A 205 -2.71 9.12 8.92
N CYS A 206 -2.56 9.19 10.24
CA CYS A 206 -1.59 10.05 10.93
C CYS A 206 -0.39 9.19 11.35
N GLY A 207 0.50 8.90 10.39
CA GLY A 207 1.68 8.07 10.62
C GLY A 207 2.84 8.79 11.28
N ARG A 208 2.94 10.12 11.11
CA ARG A 208 3.95 10.95 11.80
C ARG A 208 3.52 11.42 13.19
N LEU A 209 2.70 10.63 13.88
CA LEU A 209 2.27 10.94 15.24
C LEU A 209 3.39 10.68 16.26
N GLY A 210 3.85 9.42 16.36
CA GLY A 210 5.01 9.07 17.19
C GLY A 210 6.35 9.33 16.48
N LEU A 211 7.44 9.26 17.23
CA LEU A 211 8.81 9.40 16.73
C LEU A 211 9.44 8.00 16.52
N PRO A 212 10.05 7.70 15.36
CA PRO A 212 10.63 6.39 15.09
C PRO A 212 11.93 6.16 15.86
N ALA A 213 12.16 4.93 16.30
CA ALA A 213 13.34 4.54 17.09
C ALA A 213 14.68 4.68 16.31
N SER A 214 14.63 4.63 14.98
CA SER A 214 15.81 4.77 14.11
C SER A 214 16.56 6.11 14.19
N GLY A 215 15.93 7.14 14.77
CA GLY A 215 16.46 8.51 14.78
C GLY A 215 16.19 9.33 13.50
N TYR A 216 15.66 8.74 12.43
CA TYR A 216 15.27 9.49 11.22
C TYR A 216 13.86 10.08 11.37
N LEU A 217 13.74 11.40 11.44
CA LEU A 217 12.45 12.10 11.65
C LEU A 217 11.34 11.65 10.67
N TYR A 218 11.69 11.35 9.43
CA TYR A 218 10.77 10.92 8.36
C TYR A 218 10.87 9.44 8.01
N GLY A 219 11.67 8.65 8.73
CA GLY A 219 11.67 7.20 8.57
C GLY A 219 10.49 6.61 9.33
N THR A 220 9.26 6.79 8.86
CA THR A 220 8.07 6.23 9.52
C THR A 220 7.58 4.98 8.82
N TYR A 221 6.76 4.19 9.53
CA TYR A 221 6.09 3.02 8.94
C TYR A 221 5.21 3.43 7.74
N GLU A 222 4.39 4.47 7.96
CA GLU A 222 3.54 5.08 6.94
C GLU A 222 4.31 6.08 6.06
N ASN A 223 3.70 6.48 4.95
CA ASN A 223 4.27 7.49 4.05
C ASN A 223 4.57 8.79 4.83
N PRO A 224 5.76 9.41 4.68
CA PRO A 224 6.12 10.66 5.35
C PRO A 224 5.18 11.83 5.07
N THR A 225 4.32 11.75 4.05
CA THR A 225 3.27 12.76 3.83
C THR A 225 2.06 12.57 4.76
N ASN A 226 1.91 11.46 5.49
CA ASN A 226 0.78 11.21 6.37
C ASN A 226 0.95 11.89 7.75
N ALA A 227 0.66 13.20 7.79
CA ALA A 227 0.81 14.06 8.97
C ALA A 227 -0.45 14.19 9.84
N GLY A 228 -1.57 13.57 9.46
CA GLY A 228 -2.85 13.72 10.17
C GLY A 228 -3.64 14.99 9.81
N ASP A 229 -3.37 15.59 8.65
CA ASP A 229 -4.13 16.71 8.08
C ASP A 229 -5.63 16.43 7.95
N GLY A 230 -6.02 15.25 7.48
CA GLY A 230 -7.44 14.87 7.40
C GLY A 230 -8.15 14.79 8.76
N TYR A 231 -7.46 14.27 9.79
CA TYR A 231 -7.99 14.21 11.15
C TYR A 231 -8.22 15.62 11.71
N ALA A 232 -7.23 16.49 11.57
CA ALA A 232 -7.33 17.88 12.01
C ALA A 232 -8.41 18.66 11.23
N MET A 233 -8.50 18.46 9.91
CA MET A 233 -9.55 19.09 9.08
C MET A 233 -10.95 18.61 9.47
N ALA A 234 -11.15 17.31 9.67
CA ALA A 234 -12.43 16.75 10.08
C ALA A 234 -12.85 17.28 11.46
N TYR A 235 -11.93 17.27 12.44
CA TYR A 235 -12.18 17.80 13.78
C TYR A 235 -12.57 19.28 13.75
N HIS A 236 -11.86 20.10 12.97
CA HIS A 236 -12.17 21.53 12.84
C HIS A 236 -13.44 21.83 12.04
N ALA A 237 -13.85 20.94 11.13
CA ALA A 237 -15.14 21.02 10.46
C ALA A 237 -16.32 20.65 11.38
N GLY A 238 -16.05 20.10 12.58
CA GLY A 238 -17.06 19.63 13.52
C GLY A 238 -17.49 18.18 13.31
N ALA A 239 -16.75 17.40 12.51
CA ALA A 239 -17.01 15.98 12.36
C ALA A 239 -16.63 15.22 13.64
N ALA A 240 -17.40 14.18 13.97
CA ALA A 240 -17.05 13.26 15.03
C ALA A 240 -15.91 12.34 14.57
N LEU A 241 -14.89 12.22 15.41
CA LEU A 241 -13.85 11.21 15.31
C LEU A 241 -14.14 10.13 16.36
N THR A 242 -13.74 8.88 16.14
CA THR A 242 -14.00 7.79 17.09
C THR A 242 -12.83 6.82 17.18
N GLY A 243 -12.67 6.19 18.35
CA GLY A 243 -11.61 5.23 18.61
C GLY A 243 -10.19 5.80 18.52
N ILE A 244 -10.02 7.12 18.71
CA ILE A 244 -8.74 7.82 18.56
C ILE A 244 -7.68 7.33 19.55
N GLU A 245 -8.09 6.74 20.65
CA GLU A 245 -7.27 6.11 21.67
C GLU A 245 -6.79 4.69 21.33
N CYS A 246 -7.29 4.08 20.23
CA CYS A 246 -6.90 2.77 19.72
C CYS A 246 -5.82 2.94 18.63
N PHE A 247 -4.56 2.92 19.05
CA PHE A 247 -3.44 3.26 18.17
C PHE A 247 -3.07 2.13 17.21
N GLN A 248 -2.48 2.49 16.07
CA GLN A 248 -1.81 1.55 15.18
C GLN A 248 -0.36 1.34 15.64
N ILE A 249 0.06 0.08 15.80
CA ILE A 249 1.44 -0.31 16.13
C ILE A 249 1.79 -1.58 15.34
N ASN A 250 2.94 -1.60 14.67
CA ASN A 250 3.27 -2.60 13.65
C ASN A 250 4.69 -3.17 13.81
N PRO A 251 4.92 -4.47 13.55
CA PRO A 251 6.26 -5.00 13.39
C PRO A 251 7.00 -4.43 12.18
N LEU A 252 8.23 -3.99 12.42
CA LEU A 252 9.13 -3.43 11.42
C LEU A 252 10.50 -4.11 11.44
N ILE A 253 11.23 -3.94 10.35
CA ILE A 253 12.65 -4.29 10.29
C ILE A 253 13.43 -3.21 11.04
N LYS A 254 14.28 -3.63 11.99
CA LYS A 254 15.07 -2.69 12.79
C LYS A 254 15.94 -1.79 11.90
N ASP A 255 15.97 -0.50 12.20
CA ASP A 255 16.70 0.56 11.49
C ASP A 255 16.33 0.79 10.01
N TYR A 256 15.27 0.14 9.51
CA TYR A 256 14.72 0.37 8.17
C TYR A 256 13.37 1.10 8.21
N ASN A 257 12.59 0.87 9.27
CA ASN A 257 11.20 1.33 9.48
C ASN A 257 10.22 0.98 8.34
N GLY A 258 10.59 0.03 7.48
CA GLY A 258 9.65 -0.65 6.59
C GLY A 258 8.97 -1.85 7.27
N PRO A 259 7.82 -2.29 6.76
CA PRO A 259 7.08 -3.42 7.32
C PRO A 259 7.96 -4.68 7.34
N ALA A 260 7.94 -5.43 8.45
CA ALA A 260 8.67 -6.69 8.53
C ALA A 260 8.16 -7.71 7.49
N CYS A 261 6.88 -7.59 7.10
CA CYS A 261 6.17 -8.44 6.15
C CYS A 261 6.14 -9.92 6.58
N ALA A 262 5.98 -10.17 7.88
CA ALA A 262 5.83 -11.51 8.42
C ALA A 262 4.66 -12.28 7.77
N TYR A 263 3.57 -11.59 7.41
CA TYR A 263 2.43 -12.20 6.71
C TYR A 263 2.79 -12.75 5.31
N VAL A 264 3.85 -12.24 4.68
CA VAL A 264 4.38 -12.74 3.41
C VAL A 264 5.27 -13.94 3.66
N ALA A 265 6.18 -13.84 4.62
CA ALA A 265 7.15 -14.89 4.93
C ALA A 265 6.54 -16.12 5.61
N ASN A 266 5.52 -15.94 6.46
CA ASN A 266 4.91 -17.03 7.23
C ASN A 266 4.29 -18.12 6.33
N PRO A 267 3.54 -17.79 5.26
CA PRO A 267 3.10 -18.78 4.26
C PRO A 267 4.22 -19.60 3.60
N PHE A 268 5.44 -19.04 3.52
CA PHE A 268 6.61 -19.74 3.00
C PHE A 268 7.39 -20.50 4.09
N GLY A 269 6.86 -20.57 5.32
CA GLY A 269 7.47 -21.28 6.45
C GLY A 269 8.37 -20.42 7.34
N GLY A 270 8.40 -19.10 7.14
CA GLY A 270 9.03 -18.15 8.06
C GLY A 270 8.25 -18.05 9.38
N TYR A 271 8.92 -17.64 10.47
CA TYR A 271 8.27 -17.43 11.77
C TYR A 271 9.08 -16.54 12.69
N GLN A 272 8.45 -15.97 13.72
CA GLN A 272 9.10 -15.08 14.68
C GLN A 272 9.78 -15.89 15.79
N VAL A 273 11.02 -15.53 16.13
CA VAL A 273 11.80 -16.14 17.21
C VAL A 273 12.48 -15.11 18.08
N ASN A 274 12.77 -15.48 19.32
CA ASN A 274 13.60 -14.71 20.24
C ASN A 274 15.10 -14.99 20.04
N ARG A 275 15.98 -14.43 20.90
CA ARG A 275 17.44 -14.63 20.79
C ARG A 275 17.91 -16.08 20.99
N HIS A 276 17.06 -16.93 21.56
CA HIS A 276 17.33 -18.36 21.76
C HIS A 276 16.85 -19.21 20.57
N GLY A 277 16.18 -18.60 19.58
CA GLY A 277 15.58 -19.31 18.45
C GLY A 277 14.21 -19.93 18.77
N GLU A 278 13.63 -19.59 19.92
CA GLU A 278 12.34 -20.10 20.38
C GLU A 278 11.20 -19.23 19.82
N ARG A 279 10.10 -19.89 19.42
CA ARG A 279 8.87 -19.20 19.02
C ARG A 279 8.18 -18.64 20.26
N PHE A 280 7.67 -17.41 20.15
CA PHE A 280 7.03 -16.71 21.28
C PHE A 280 5.68 -16.08 20.93
N VAL A 281 5.33 -15.99 19.64
CA VAL A 281 4.04 -15.44 19.20
C VAL A 281 3.06 -16.59 19.09
N ASP A 282 2.01 -16.55 19.91
CA ASP A 282 0.91 -17.52 19.88
C ASP A 282 -0.30 -16.97 19.11
N SER A 283 -0.38 -15.64 18.95
CA SER A 283 -1.47 -14.99 18.22
C SER A 283 -1.36 -15.19 16.70
N ASP A 284 -2.42 -15.73 16.10
CA ASP A 284 -2.50 -16.02 14.66
C ASP A 284 -2.82 -14.78 13.80
N TYR A 285 -3.19 -13.64 14.41
CA TYR A 285 -3.69 -12.45 13.69
C TYR A 285 -3.07 -11.14 14.17
N TRP A 286 -2.87 -10.20 13.23
CA TRP A 286 -2.36 -8.87 13.52
C TRP A 286 -3.34 -8.10 14.39
N SER A 287 -3.02 -8.02 15.67
CA SER A 287 -3.89 -7.49 16.70
C SER A 287 -3.04 -6.79 17.76
N GLY A 288 -3.66 -5.92 18.54
CA GLY A 288 -2.93 -5.33 19.66
C GLY A 288 -2.51 -6.38 20.71
N GLN A 289 -3.14 -7.56 20.75
CA GLN A 289 -2.69 -8.70 21.56
C GLN A 289 -1.35 -9.27 21.06
N MET A 290 -1.23 -9.52 19.74
CA MET A 290 0.06 -9.90 19.13
C MET A 290 1.14 -8.86 19.44
N MET A 291 0.78 -7.58 19.41
CA MET A 291 1.71 -6.50 19.75
C MET A 291 2.12 -6.49 21.22
N SER A 292 1.22 -6.86 22.14
CA SER A 292 1.55 -7.04 23.56
C SER A 292 2.57 -8.16 23.75
N GLU A 293 2.38 -9.31 23.10
CA GLU A 293 3.33 -10.43 23.12
C GLU A 293 4.71 -9.98 22.58
N PHE A 294 4.71 -9.28 21.45
CA PHE A 294 5.93 -8.79 20.82
C PHE A 294 6.69 -7.76 21.67
N ALA A 295 5.96 -6.80 22.26
CA ALA A 295 6.55 -5.80 23.14
C ALA A 295 7.07 -6.41 24.44
N ALA A 296 6.35 -7.39 25.02
CA ALA A 296 6.79 -8.11 26.20
C ALA A 296 8.07 -8.92 25.94
N GLU A 297 8.16 -9.61 24.79
CA GLU A 297 9.36 -10.36 24.42
C GLU A 297 10.56 -9.43 24.20
N LEU A 298 10.37 -8.32 23.46
CA LEU A 298 11.40 -7.30 23.25
C LEU A 298 11.93 -6.69 24.56
N ALA A 299 11.06 -6.48 25.53
CA ALA A 299 11.41 -5.90 26.83
C ALA A 299 12.03 -6.92 27.81
N SER A 300 11.99 -8.22 27.48
CA SER A 300 12.54 -9.29 28.31
C SER A 300 14.03 -9.55 28.04
N ASP A 301 14.64 -10.43 28.84
CA ASP A 301 16.01 -10.92 28.63
C ASP A 301 16.15 -11.90 27.44
N ARG A 302 15.02 -12.28 26.84
CA ARG A 302 14.93 -13.12 25.65
C ARG A 302 14.95 -12.32 24.34
N GLY A 303 14.77 -10.99 24.38
CA GLY A 303 15.02 -10.12 23.23
C GLY A 303 16.51 -10.12 22.82
N PRO A 304 16.88 -9.71 21.59
CA PRO A 304 16.03 -9.22 20.50
C PRO A 304 15.22 -10.34 19.80
N VAL A 305 14.34 -9.92 18.89
CA VAL A 305 13.44 -10.81 18.13
C VAL A 305 13.74 -10.76 16.64
N TYR A 306 13.53 -11.88 15.96
CA TYR A 306 13.90 -12.08 14.56
C TYR A 306 12.78 -12.75 13.76
N LEU A 307 12.64 -12.39 12.49
CA LEU A 307 11.94 -13.18 11.50
C LEU A 307 12.91 -14.24 10.95
N LYS A 308 12.66 -15.50 11.30
CA LYS A 308 13.50 -16.63 10.93
C LYS A 308 13.22 -17.09 9.50
N LEU A 309 14.25 -17.03 8.65
CA LEU A 309 14.20 -17.39 7.22
C LEU A 309 15.35 -18.33 6.82
N SER A 310 16.44 -18.35 7.59
CA SER A 310 17.67 -19.10 7.29
C SER A 310 17.52 -20.61 7.16
N HIS A 311 16.41 -21.19 7.65
CA HIS A 311 16.10 -22.61 7.51
C HIS A 311 15.39 -22.95 6.19
N LEU A 312 14.96 -21.95 5.42
CA LEU A 312 14.18 -22.16 4.21
C LEU A 312 15.07 -22.60 3.04
N PRO A 313 14.57 -23.47 2.13
CA PRO A 313 15.28 -23.84 0.91
C PRO A 313 15.56 -22.63 0.00
N GLU A 314 16.60 -22.75 -0.85
CA GLU A 314 17.05 -21.70 -1.78
C GLU A 314 15.91 -21.12 -2.65
N GLU A 315 15.07 -22.00 -3.20
CA GLU A 315 13.95 -21.62 -4.06
C GLU A 315 12.93 -20.76 -3.30
N THR A 316 12.66 -21.12 -2.04
CA THR A 316 11.74 -20.40 -1.16
C THR A 316 12.31 -19.04 -0.76
N VAL A 317 13.59 -18.98 -0.38
CA VAL A 317 14.26 -17.72 -0.03
C VAL A 317 14.26 -16.77 -1.22
N SER A 318 14.61 -17.27 -2.41
CA SER A 318 14.59 -16.49 -3.65
C SER A 318 13.20 -15.94 -3.99
N ALA A 319 12.14 -16.72 -3.75
CA ALA A 319 10.76 -16.26 -3.93
C ALA A 319 10.40 -15.13 -2.94
N VAL A 320 10.77 -15.28 -1.67
CA VAL A 320 10.57 -14.26 -0.63
C VAL A 320 11.35 -12.98 -0.95
N GLU A 321 12.62 -13.09 -1.37
CA GLU A 321 13.43 -11.94 -1.81
C GLU A 321 12.79 -11.22 -2.99
N SER A 322 12.33 -11.96 -4.00
CA SER A 322 11.66 -11.40 -5.18
C SER A 322 10.43 -10.57 -4.76
N ILE A 323 9.56 -11.09 -3.90
CA ILE A 323 8.36 -10.37 -3.45
C ILE A 323 8.74 -9.14 -2.62
N LEU A 324 9.58 -9.33 -1.59
CA LEU A 324 9.86 -8.29 -0.60
C LEU A 324 10.78 -7.19 -1.13
N HIS A 325 11.70 -7.49 -2.05
CA HIS A 325 12.67 -6.54 -2.59
C HIS A 325 12.19 -5.87 -3.88
N THR A 326 11.10 -6.30 -4.49
CA THR A 326 10.58 -5.66 -5.72
C THR A 326 9.24 -4.96 -5.55
N THR A 327 8.35 -5.50 -4.70
CA THR A 327 7.00 -4.96 -4.52
C THR A 327 6.88 -4.20 -3.21
N GLU A 328 7.08 -4.87 -2.07
CA GLU A 328 6.81 -4.27 -0.74
C GLU A 328 7.65 -3.04 -0.46
N ARG A 329 8.99 -3.17 -0.55
CA ARG A 329 9.90 -2.03 -0.50
C ARG A 329 11.17 -2.29 -1.34
N PRO A 330 11.33 -1.61 -2.49
CA PRO A 330 12.50 -1.79 -3.36
C PRO A 330 13.86 -1.54 -2.70
N THR A 331 13.91 -0.69 -1.66
CA THR A 331 15.14 -0.38 -0.94
C THR A 331 15.54 -1.45 0.08
N ARG A 332 14.69 -2.47 0.34
CA ARG A 332 14.95 -3.52 1.32
C ARG A 332 16.13 -4.40 0.92
N GLY A 333 16.23 -4.76 -0.35
CA GLY A 333 17.37 -5.52 -0.87
C GLY A 333 18.68 -4.77 -0.68
N THR A 334 18.72 -3.49 -1.07
CA THR A 334 19.89 -2.62 -0.86
C THR A 334 20.22 -2.44 0.63
N PHE A 335 19.21 -2.33 1.49
CA PHE A 335 19.38 -2.19 2.93
C PHE A 335 20.08 -3.41 3.56
N HIS A 336 19.70 -4.62 3.16
CA HIS A 336 20.32 -5.86 3.65
C HIS A 336 21.71 -6.07 3.04
N ALA A 337 21.84 -5.88 1.72
CA ALA A 337 23.13 -6.00 1.02
C ALA A 337 24.18 -5.04 1.60
N GLY A 338 23.80 -3.79 1.89
CA GLY A 338 24.69 -2.80 2.52
C GLY A 338 25.15 -3.15 3.94
N ARG A 339 24.48 -4.11 4.60
CA ARG A 339 24.87 -4.67 5.91
C ARG A 339 25.57 -6.03 5.79
N GLY A 340 25.73 -6.57 4.59
CA GLY A 340 26.21 -7.95 4.39
C GLY A 340 25.26 -9.00 4.94
N HIS A 341 23.96 -8.69 5.06
CA HIS A 341 22.94 -9.63 5.53
C HIS A 341 22.32 -10.35 4.33
N ASP A 342 22.27 -11.67 4.39
CA ASP A 342 21.62 -12.56 3.42
C ASP A 342 20.66 -13.47 4.17
N TYR A 343 19.42 -13.63 3.68
CA TYR A 343 18.39 -14.43 4.34
C TYR A 343 18.76 -15.90 4.49
N ARG A 344 19.70 -16.41 3.68
CA ARG A 344 20.25 -17.78 3.77
C ARG A 344 21.12 -17.99 5.00
N THR A 345 21.67 -16.91 5.55
CA THR A 345 22.68 -16.96 6.62
C THR A 345 22.31 -16.13 7.84
N HIS A 346 21.40 -15.16 7.68
CA HIS A 346 21.00 -14.20 8.70
C HIS A 346 19.47 -14.07 8.76
N ASP A 347 18.92 -14.28 9.95
CA ASP A 347 17.52 -13.97 10.23
C ASP A 347 17.33 -12.44 10.36
N ILE A 348 16.12 -11.94 10.08
CA ILE A 348 15.88 -10.49 10.02
C ILE A 348 15.51 -9.97 11.41
N GLU A 349 16.34 -9.10 11.99
CA GLU A 349 16.03 -8.47 13.28
C GLU A 349 14.83 -7.51 13.15
N MET A 350 13.87 -7.67 14.07
CA MET A 350 12.61 -6.94 14.07
C MET A 350 12.48 -6.00 15.28
N HIS A 351 11.61 -5.00 15.15
CA HIS A 351 11.21 -4.08 16.21
C HIS A 351 9.71 -3.73 16.04
N ILE A 352 9.15 -2.94 16.97
CA ILE A 352 7.82 -2.32 16.84
C ILE A 352 7.90 -0.88 16.33
N SER A 353 6.87 -0.42 15.63
CA SER A 353 6.73 0.95 15.13
C SER A 353 6.41 1.96 16.23
N GLU A 354 6.62 3.22 15.87
CA GLU A 354 5.94 4.34 16.52
C GLU A 354 4.42 4.18 16.46
N ILE A 355 3.71 4.88 17.35
CA ILE A 355 2.25 4.92 17.33
C ILE A 355 1.75 5.79 16.18
N GLY A 356 0.63 5.40 15.57
CA GLY A 356 -0.09 6.17 14.57
C GLY A 356 -1.61 6.15 14.78
N LEU A 357 -2.33 7.02 14.08
CA LEU A 357 -3.78 6.91 13.90
C LEU A 357 -4.06 6.34 12.51
N CYS A 358 -4.82 5.26 12.45
CA CYS A 358 -5.20 4.59 11.21
C CYS A 358 -6.49 3.80 11.42
N GLY A 359 -7.56 4.21 10.75
CA GLY A 359 -8.82 3.49 10.78
C GLY A 359 -8.73 2.12 10.11
N GLY A 360 -7.96 1.97 9.03
CA GLY A 360 -7.90 0.72 8.27
C GLY A 360 -7.06 -0.39 8.91
N HIS A 361 -6.14 -0.08 9.84
CA HIS A 361 -5.31 -1.05 10.56
C HIS A 361 -5.65 -1.14 12.06
N SER A 362 -6.23 -0.09 12.65
CA SER A 362 -6.81 -0.12 14.00
C SER A 362 -8.29 0.27 13.91
N ALA A 363 -8.80 1.13 14.77
CA ALA A 363 -10.16 1.70 14.70
C ALA A 363 -10.17 3.23 14.81
N SER A 364 -9.00 3.87 14.70
CA SER A 364 -8.81 5.31 14.97
C SER A 364 -9.06 6.18 13.73
N GLY A 365 -10.22 6.84 13.66
CA GLY A 365 -10.61 7.55 12.44
C GLY A 365 -11.74 8.56 12.59
N VAL A 366 -12.11 9.18 11.47
CA VAL A 366 -13.35 9.96 11.32
C VAL A 366 -14.52 8.98 11.31
N ARG A 367 -15.52 9.23 12.14
CA ARG A 367 -16.72 8.40 12.17
C ARG A 367 -17.48 8.54 10.86
N VAL A 368 -17.81 7.41 10.26
CA VAL A 368 -18.62 7.35 9.04
C VAL A 368 -19.77 6.35 9.18
N ASP A 369 -20.83 6.57 8.40
CA ASP A 369 -21.86 5.55 8.18
C ASP A 369 -21.47 4.58 7.05
N ASP A 370 -22.39 3.67 6.71
CA ASP A 370 -22.23 2.68 5.65
C ASP A 370 -22.28 3.27 4.22
N HIS A 371 -22.43 4.58 4.09
CA HIS A 371 -22.33 5.37 2.85
C HIS A 371 -21.10 6.29 2.86
N ALA A 372 -20.16 6.09 3.80
CA ALA A 372 -18.97 6.91 4.01
C ALA A 372 -19.25 8.37 4.43
N ARG A 373 -20.48 8.70 4.84
CA ARG A 373 -20.86 10.06 5.29
C ARG A 373 -20.37 10.29 6.71
N THR A 374 -19.79 11.46 6.96
CA THR A 374 -19.45 11.89 8.32
C THR A 374 -20.67 12.49 9.03
N THR A 375 -20.51 12.88 10.30
CA THR A 375 -21.55 13.63 11.03
C THR A 375 -21.74 15.07 10.53
N VAL A 376 -20.86 15.57 9.66
CA VAL A 376 -21.00 16.87 9.00
C VAL A 376 -21.69 16.65 7.64
N PRO A 377 -22.82 17.31 7.35
CA PRO A 377 -23.52 17.12 6.09
C PRO A 377 -22.62 17.43 4.88
N ARG A 378 -22.68 16.57 3.85
CA ARG A 378 -21.88 16.65 2.61
C ARG A 378 -20.36 16.57 2.80
N LEU A 379 -19.90 16.15 3.98
CA LEU A 379 -18.52 15.77 4.23
C LEU A 379 -18.44 14.25 4.36
N TYR A 380 -17.51 13.65 3.63
CA TYR A 380 -17.25 12.22 3.59
C TYR A 380 -15.82 11.93 4.04
N ALA A 381 -15.58 10.73 4.57
CA ALA A 381 -14.24 10.24 4.84
C ALA A 381 -14.08 8.81 4.31
N ALA A 382 -12.91 8.51 3.74
CA ALA A 382 -12.63 7.20 3.15
C ALA A 382 -11.15 6.80 3.30
N GLY A 383 -10.87 5.50 3.09
CA GLY A 383 -9.54 4.93 3.31
C GLY A 383 -9.17 4.86 4.78
N ASP A 384 -7.87 4.89 5.09
CA ASP A 384 -7.37 4.80 6.46
C ASP A 384 -7.76 5.98 7.37
N LEU A 385 -8.35 7.04 6.82
CA LEU A 385 -8.90 8.15 7.61
C LEU A 385 -10.25 7.78 8.25
N ALA A 386 -11.06 6.97 7.56
CA ALA A 386 -12.38 6.57 8.05
C ALA A 386 -12.24 5.50 9.14
N SER A 387 -13.01 5.62 10.23
CA SER A 387 -13.05 4.62 11.29
C SER A 387 -13.84 3.38 10.84
N VAL A 388 -13.18 2.55 10.02
CA VAL A 388 -13.66 1.24 9.60
C VAL A 388 -12.52 0.26 9.86
N PRO A 389 -12.58 -0.54 10.94
CA PRO A 389 -11.44 -1.30 11.39
C PRO A 389 -11.06 -2.44 10.44
N HIS A 390 -9.77 -2.69 10.30
CA HIS A 390 -9.20 -3.79 9.48
C HIS A 390 -9.71 -3.80 8.03
N ASN A 391 -10.02 -2.61 7.51
CA ASN A 391 -10.58 -2.42 6.18
C ASN A 391 -9.51 -2.55 5.08
N TYR A 392 -8.25 -2.24 5.43
CA TYR A 392 -7.07 -2.29 4.56
C TYR A 392 -7.32 -1.72 3.15
N MET A 393 -6.58 -2.21 2.16
CA MET A 393 -6.61 -1.67 0.80
C MET A 393 -7.97 -1.85 0.11
N ILE A 394 -8.61 -3.03 0.20
CA ILE A 394 -9.88 -3.27 -0.49
C ILE A 394 -10.99 -2.39 0.06
N GLY A 395 -10.98 -2.20 1.37
CA GLY A 395 -11.83 -1.28 2.08
C GLY A 395 -11.69 0.16 1.68
N ALA A 396 -10.45 0.61 1.51
CA ALA A 396 -10.18 1.97 1.03
C ALA A 396 -10.83 2.21 -0.34
N PHE A 397 -10.77 1.23 -1.26
CA PHE A 397 -11.47 1.32 -2.54
C PHE A 397 -12.99 1.33 -2.38
N VAL A 398 -13.55 0.44 -1.56
CA VAL A 398 -15.00 0.34 -1.33
C VAL A 398 -15.56 1.65 -0.74
N PHE A 399 -14.92 2.20 0.29
CA PHE A 399 -15.38 3.46 0.90
C PHE A 399 -15.10 4.69 0.02
N GLY A 400 -14.05 4.64 -0.81
CA GLY A 400 -13.86 5.65 -1.86
C GLY A 400 -14.99 5.61 -2.89
N ASP A 401 -15.38 4.42 -3.34
CA ASP A 401 -16.49 4.21 -4.26
C ASP A 401 -17.83 4.69 -3.70
N LEU A 402 -18.15 4.31 -2.46
CA LEU A 402 -19.35 4.76 -1.73
C LEU A 402 -19.39 6.28 -1.60
N ALA A 403 -18.30 6.91 -1.16
CA ALA A 403 -18.22 8.36 -1.02
C ALA A 403 -18.40 9.07 -2.37
N GLY A 404 -17.75 8.56 -3.43
CA GLY A 404 -17.88 9.12 -4.78
C GLY A 404 -19.28 8.96 -5.36
N GLU A 405 -19.93 7.81 -5.14
CA GLU A 405 -21.31 7.54 -5.56
C GLU A 405 -22.28 8.53 -4.91
N ASP A 406 -22.17 8.71 -3.59
CA ASP A 406 -23.07 9.54 -2.81
C ASP A 406 -22.83 11.03 -3.06
N ALA A 407 -21.57 11.48 -3.10
CA ALA A 407 -21.22 12.88 -3.32
C ALA A 407 -21.60 13.40 -4.71
N ALA A 408 -21.67 12.52 -5.72
CA ALA A 408 -21.96 12.89 -7.11
C ALA A 408 -23.36 13.49 -7.33
N GLN A 409 -24.26 13.38 -6.34
CA GLN A 409 -25.60 13.97 -6.41
C GLN A 409 -25.63 15.49 -6.18
N TYR A 410 -24.52 16.09 -5.71
CA TYR A 410 -24.45 17.50 -5.38
C TYR A 410 -23.76 18.33 -6.46
N THR A 411 -24.15 19.59 -6.56
CA THR A 411 -23.54 20.58 -7.45
C THR A 411 -22.75 21.60 -6.65
N ALA A 412 -21.81 22.28 -7.31
CA ALA A 412 -20.99 23.33 -6.71
C ALA A 412 -21.80 24.34 -5.87
N TYR A 413 -21.25 24.72 -4.71
CA TYR A 413 -21.80 25.82 -3.91
C TYR A 413 -21.60 27.17 -4.60
N GLU A 414 -22.67 27.98 -4.69
CA GLU A 414 -22.67 29.26 -5.41
C GLU A 414 -22.56 30.50 -4.50
N GLY A 415 -22.64 30.32 -3.17
CA GLY A 415 -22.56 31.43 -2.22
C GLY A 415 -21.13 31.87 -1.86
N PRO A 416 -21.00 32.95 -1.08
CA PRO A 416 -19.70 33.41 -0.59
C PRO A 416 -19.11 32.43 0.43
N LEU A 417 -17.79 32.24 0.39
CA LEU A 417 -17.09 31.46 1.41
C LEU A 417 -17.02 32.23 2.75
N PRO A 418 -17.05 31.56 3.92
CA PRO A 418 -17.01 32.21 5.23
C PRO A 418 -15.67 32.93 5.45
N ALA A 419 -15.70 34.26 5.55
CA ALA A 419 -14.50 35.09 5.59
C ALA A 419 -13.60 34.82 6.82
N ASP A 420 -14.21 34.50 7.96
CA ASP A 420 -13.51 34.14 9.20
C ASP A 420 -12.74 32.82 9.06
N GLN A 421 -13.35 31.80 8.46
CA GLN A 421 -12.70 30.51 8.23
C GLN A 421 -11.56 30.62 7.20
N VAL A 422 -11.76 31.41 6.13
CA VAL A 422 -10.74 31.68 5.12
C VAL A 422 -9.55 32.44 5.73
N ALA A 423 -9.81 33.47 6.56
CA ALA A 423 -8.76 34.20 7.25
C ALA A 423 -7.98 33.33 8.25
N ALA A 424 -8.66 32.45 8.98
CA ALA A 424 -8.00 31.51 9.90
C ALA A 424 -7.11 30.50 9.14
N ALA A 425 -7.56 30.02 7.97
CA ALA A 425 -6.76 29.14 7.12
C ALA A 425 -5.52 29.86 6.55
N HIS A 426 -5.69 31.10 6.09
CA HIS A 426 -4.60 31.94 5.62
C HIS A 426 -3.55 32.19 6.71
N GLU A 427 -4.00 32.55 7.92
CA GLU A 427 -3.12 32.76 9.07
C GLU A 427 -2.34 31.50 9.45
N LEU A 428 -2.99 30.33 9.45
CA LEU A 428 -2.32 29.05 9.71
C LEU A 428 -1.17 28.78 8.72
N VAL A 429 -1.36 29.11 7.45
CA VAL A 429 -0.36 28.87 6.39
C VAL A 429 0.78 29.88 6.50
N TYR A 430 0.47 31.18 6.58
CA TYR A 430 1.46 32.22 6.31
C TYR A 430 2.07 32.88 7.54
N ARG A 431 1.55 32.63 8.76
CA ARG A 431 2.17 33.16 9.99
C ARG A 431 3.68 32.88 10.10
N PRO A 432 4.24 31.73 9.66
CA PRO A 432 5.67 31.46 9.81
C PRO A 432 6.57 32.39 8.99
N LEU A 433 6.06 33.00 7.91
CA LEU A 433 6.80 34.00 7.12
C LEU A 433 7.08 35.29 7.90
N ARG A 434 6.33 35.57 8.97
CA ARG A 434 6.56 36.74 9.84
C ARG A 434 7.75 36.54 10.79
N ARG A 435 8.26 35.31 10.90
CA ARG A 435 9.37 34.93 11.77
C ARG A 435 10.41 34.10 10.99
N PRO A 436 11.03 34.62 9.93
CA PRO A 436 11.92 33.83 9.07
C PRO A 436 13.13 33.22 9.79
N ASP A 437 13.52 33.78 10.95
CA ASP A 437 14.59 33.29 11.83
C ASP A 437 14.07 32.56 13.08
N GLY A 438 12.76 32.25 13.13
CA GLY A 438 12.14 31.47 14.20
C GLY A 438 12.64 30.02 14.24
N PRO A 439 12.30 29.26 15.29
CA PRO A 439 12.70 27.86 15.40
C PRO A 439 12.28 27.07 14.15
N PRO A 440 13.22 26.34 13.51
CA PRO A 440 12.89 25.61 12.30
C PRO A 440 12.00 24.42 12.63
N GLN A 441 11.07 24.14 11.72
CA GLN A 441 10.08 23.07 11.84
C GLN A 441 10.63 21.73 12.35
N PRO A 442 11.81 21.21 11.91
CA PRO A 442 12.23 19.86 12.29
C PRO A 442 12.55 19.75 13.79
N GLN A 443 12.98 20.85 14.42
CA GLN A 443 13.25 20.90 15.86
C GLN A 443 11.95 20.86 16.67
N VAL A 444 10.95 21.63 16.23
CA VAL A 444 9.64 21.69 16.87
C VAL A 444 8.89 20.36 16.69
N GLU A 445 8.90 19.80 15.47
CA GLU A 445 8.30 18.50 15.16
C GLU A 445 8.95 17.38 16.00
N TYR A 446 10.29 17.34 16.06
CA TYR A 446 11.02 16.36 16.87
C TYR A 446 10.62 16.45 18.34
N LYS A 447 10.54 17.66 18.89
CA LYS A 447 10.18 17.87 20.30
C LYS A 447 8.74 17.44 20.60
N LEU A 448 7.81 17.75 19.69
CA LEU A 448 6.41 17.37 19.78
C LEU A 448 6.25 15.85 19.81
N ARG A 449 6.81 15.17 18.80
CA ARG A 449 6.71 13.72 18.65
C ARG A 449 7.47 12.95 19.72
N ARG A 450 8.53 13.55 20.29
CA ARG A 450 9.17 13.01 21.49
C ARG A 450 8.22 12.98 22.69
N PHE A 451 7.45 14.04 22.94
CA PHE A 451 6.47 14.03 24.02
C PHE A 451 5.34 13.03 23.79
N VAL A 452 4.96 12.79 22.52
CA VAL A 452 4.06 11.69 22.16
C VAL A 452 4.63 10.35 22.61
N ASN A 453 5.89 10.05 22.29
CA ASN A 453 6.53 8.80 22.72
C ASN A 453 6.68 8.70 24.25
N ASP A 454 7.09 9.79 24.91
CA ASP A 454 7.37 9.78 26.35
C ASP A 454 6.07 9.60 27.19
N TYR A 455 4.94 10.14 26.71
CA TYR A 455 3.74 10.29 27.53
C TYR A 455 2.44 9.69 26.96
N VAL A 456 2.33 9.50 25.65
CA VAL A 456 1.09 9.02 25.00
C VAL A 456 1.22 7.56 24.59
N ALA A 457 2.42 7.12 24.17
CA ALA A 457 2.65 5.74 23.77
C ALA A 457 2.35 4.74 24.91
N PRO A 458 1.74 3.58 24.59
CA PRO A 458 1.47 2.54 25.56
C PRO A 458 2.78 1.90 26.06
N PRO A 459 2.84 1.42 27.32
CA PRO A 459 1.76 1.45 28.31
C PRO A 459 1.46 2.86 28.87
N LYS A 460 0.17 3.18 28.93
CA LYS A 460 -0.38 4.50 29.27
C LYS A 460 -0.71 4.60 30.76
N THR A 461 -0.75 5.82 31.30
CA THR A 461 -1.33 6.14 32.61
C THR A 461 -1.97 7.52 32.58
N GLY A 462 -2.95 7.77 33.44
CA GLY A 462 -3.61 9.08 33.53
C GLY A 462 -2.64 10.22 33.84
N ALA A 463 -1.60 9.95 34.66
CA ALA A 463 -0.55 10.91 34.96
C ALA A 463 0.29 11.28 33.73
N LYS A 464 0.77 10.29 32.96
CA LYS A 464 1.53 10.54 31.72
C LYS A 464 0.67 11.31 30.71
N LEU A 465 -0.56 10.86 30.48
CA LEU A 465 -1.47 11.50 29.53
C LEU A 465 -1.79 12.95 29.92
N SER A 466 -1.94 13.24 31.22
CA SER A 466 -2.15 14.61 31.71
C SER A 466 -0.94 15.51 31.45
N LEU A 467 0.28 15.01 31.69
CA LEU A 467 1.52 15.71 31.34
C LEU A 467 1.64 15.93 29.82
N ALA A 468 1.17 14.99 29.00
CA ALA A 468 1.12 15.16 27.54
C ALA A 468 0.23 16.34 27.16
N VAL A 469 -0.99 16.42 27.70
CA VAL A 469 -1.94 17.52 27.42
C VAL A 469 -1.37 18.87 27.86
N GLU A 470 -0.76 18.95 29.03
CA GLU A 470 -0.07 20.17 29.50
C GLU A 470 1.07 20.57 28.54
N ALA A 471 1.88 19.61 28.11
CA ALA A 471 2.97 19.84 27.16
C ALA A 471 2.44 20.34 25.82
N PHE A 472 1.41 19.70 25.24
CA PHE A 472 0.83 20.12 23.95
C PHE A 472 0.11 21.46 24.03
N THR A 473 -0.46 21.81 25.18
CA THR A 473 -1.04 23.15 25.43
C THR A 473 0.05 24.21 25.43
N ARG A 474 1.16 23.96 26.14
CA ARG A 474 2.32 24.86 26.15
C ARG A 474 2.96 25.00 24.77
N MET A 475 3.07 23.90 24.02
CA MET A 475 3.67 23.89 22.69
C MET A 475 2.86 24.67 21.65
N SER A 476 1.59 24.99 21.88
CA SER A 476 0.83 25.88 20.98
C SER A 476 1.56 27.22 20.79
N GLY A 477 2.12 27.80 21.86
CA GLY A 477 2.93 29.01 21.77
C GLY A 477 4.23 28.79 20.99
N GLU A 478 4.95 27.69 21.25
CA GLU A 478 6.20 27.35 20.54
C GLU A 478 5.95 27.14 19.02
N ILE A 479 4.82 26.56 18.65
CA ILE A 479 4.37 26.36 17.25
C ILE A 479 4.03 27.69 16.57
N GLU A 480 3.51 28.68 17.30
CA GLU A 480 3.29 30.04 16.78
C GLU A 480 4.61 30.79 16.52
N GLU A 481 5.72 30.34 17.11
CA GLU A 481 7.04 30.96 16.92
C GLU A 481 7.82 30.41 15.73
N MET A 482 7.40 29.28 15.15
CA MET A 482 8.10 28.64 14.02
C MET A 482 8.34 29.59 12.86
N GLY A 483 9.51 29.44 12.23
CA GLY A 483 9.89 30.18 11.04
C GLY A 483 9.83 29.37 9.76
N ALA A 484 9.52 30.06 8.66
CA ALA A 484 9.65 29.54 7.30
C ALA A 484 10.11 30.63 6.33
N GLN A 485 10.81 30.24 5.27
CA GLN A 485 11.30 31.10 4.20
C GLN A 485 10.80 30.64 2.82
N THR A 486 10.37 29.37 2.71
CA THR A 486 9.94 28.74 1.45
C THR A 486 8.54 28.11 1.57
N PRO A 487 7.80 27.93 0.45
CA PRO A 487 6.53 27.19 0.43
C PRO A 487 6.63 25.77 0.99
N HIS A 488 7.77 25.11 0.78
CA HIS A 488 8.01 23.79 1.35
C HIS A 488 8.06 23.85 2.88
N GLU A 489 8.73 24.84 3.46
CA GLU A 489 8.77 25.02 4.92
C GLU A 489 7.39 25.41 5.47
N LEU A 490 6.59 26.22 4.76
CA LEU A 490 5.21 26.50 5.14
C LEU A 490 4.37 25.23 5.23
N MET A 491 4.50 24.34 4.24
CA MET A 491 3.87 23.00 4.26
C MET A 491 4.24 22.23 5.51
N ARG A 492 5.53 22.18 5.83
CA ARG A 492 6.00 21.46 7.02
C ARG A 492 5.53 22.10 8.33
N CYS A 493 5.52 23.43 8.45
CA CYS A 493 4.99 24.13 9.62
C CYS A 493 3.48 23.89 9.82
N ALA A 494 2.70 23.84 8.73
CA ALA A 494 1.29 23.48 8.80
C ALA A 494 1.10 22.02 9.28
N GLU A 495 1.92 21.08 8.76
CA GLU A 495 1.90 19.69 9.20
C GLU A 495 2.18 19.52 10.70
N VAL A 496 3.09 20.30 11.30
CA VAL A 496 3.33 20.28 12.76
C VAL A 496 2.09 20.66 13.56
N SER A 497 1.30 21.62 13.06
CA SER A 497 0.05 22.03 13.71
C SER A 497 -0.94 20.86 13.71
N PHE A 498 -1.03 20.09 12.62
CA PHE A 498 -1.91 18.93 12.52
C PHE A 498 -1.45 17.77 13.41
N ILE A 499 -0.14 17.48 13.45
CA ILE A 499 0.43 16.47 14.34
C ILE A 499 0.10 16.83 15.79
N ARG A 500 0.17 18.12 16.15
CA ARG A 500 -0.16 18.59 17.51
C ARG A 500 -1.63 18.42 17.85
N ASP A 501 -2.54 18.72 16.91
CA ASP A 501 -3.97 18.44 17.08
C ASP A 501 -4.21 16.95 17.32
N CYS A 502 -3.66 16.09 16.45
CA CYS A 502 -3.76 14.63 16.59
C CYS A 502 -3.18 14.13 17.93
N ALA A 503 -2.05 14.67 18.38
CA ALA A 503 -1.41 14.31 19.63
C ALA A 503 -2.28 14.66 20.85
N GLU A 504 -2.90 15.85 20.88
CA GLU A 504 -3.82 16.21 21.96
C GLU A 504 -5.09 15.36 21.92
N MET A 505 -5.67 15.14 20.74
CA MET A 505 -6.84 14.26 20.58
C MET A 505 -6.55 12.84 21.09
N ALA A 506 -5.39 12.26 20.73
CA ALA A 506 -4.94 10.96 21.19
C ALA A 506 -4.75 10.88 22.71
N ALA A 507 -4.14 11.91 23.31
CA ALA A 507 -3.91 11.98 24.75
C ALA A 507 -5.23 12.09 25.53
N ARG A 508 -6.12 12.99 25.12
CA ARG A 508 -7.41 13.20 25.79
C ARG A 508 -8.36 12.03 25.61
N ALA A 509 -8.44 11.45 24.41
CA ALA A 509 -9.23 10.23 24.17
C ALA A 509 -8.73 9.08 25.05
N SER A 510 -7.40 8.94 25.16
CA SER A 510 -6.81 7.90 26.00
C SER A 510 -7.04 8.14 27.50
N LEU A 511 -7.18 9.40 27.91
CA LEU A 511 -7.47 9.76 29.29
C LEU A 511 -8.94 9.52 29.65
N ALA A 512 -9.85 9.82 28.70
CA ALA A 512 -11.29 9.59 28.83
C ALA A 512 -11.60 8.10 29.05
N ARG A 513 -10.98 7.21 28.27
CA ARG A 513 -11.18 5.77 28.39
C ARG A 513 -10.39 5.21 29.58
N THR A 514 -11.11 4.76 30.61
CA THR A 514 -10.55 4.26 31.86
C THR A 514 -10.68 2.72 31.96
N GLU A 515 -10.21 2.03 30.92
CA GLU A 515 -10.08 0.57 30.83
C GLU A 515 -8.80 0.23 30.03
N SER A 516 -8.49 -1.06 29.91
CA SER A 516 -7.55 -1.58 28.90
C SER A 516 -8.27 -2.48 27.92
N ARG A 517 -8.12 -2.22 26.62
CA ARG A 517 -8.76 -2.98 25.52
C ARG A 517 -7.83 -2.98 24.30
N TRP A 518 -7.97 -3.96 23.41
CA TRP A 518 -7.17 -4.10 22.19
C TRP A 518 -5.68 -4.29 22.46
N GLY A 519 -5.31 -5.01 23.53
CA GLY A 519 -3.91 -5.23 23.92
C GLY A 519 -3.09 -3.94 23.94
N LEU A 520 -1.93 -3.94 23.30
CA LEU A 520 -1.01 -2.80 23.31
C LEU A 520 -1.59 -1.53 22.68
N TYR A 521 -2.59 -1.63 21.80
CA TYR A 521 -3.19 -0.45 21.13
C TYR A 521 -3.84 0.51 22.14
N HIS A 522 -4.38 -0.02 23.24
CA HIS A 522 -4.86 0.76 24.37
C HIS A 522 -4.64 0.04 25.71
N GLU A 523 -3.37 -0.06 26.11
CA GLU A 523 -2.98 -0.59 27.41
C GLU A 523 -2.83 0.54 28.45
N ARG A 524 -3.59 0.46 29.55
CA ARG A 524 -3.53 1.38 30.70
C ARG A 524 -3.12 0.66 31.96
N LEU A 525 -1.97 1.02 32.53
CA LEU A 525 -1.46 0.37 33.75
C LEU A 525 -2.28 0.71 35.00
N ASP A 526 -2.91 1.87 35.02
CA ASP A 526 -3.79 2.31 36.12
C ASP A 526 -5.22 1.79 35.98
N HIS A 527 -5.58 1.21 34.83
CA HIS A 527 -6.85 0.53 34.57
C HIS A 527 -6.60 -0.73 33.73
N PRO A 528 -5.96 -1.78 34.30
CA PRO A 528 -5.43 -2.90 33.52
C PRO A 528 -6.50 -3.88 32.99
N GLY A 529 -7.74 -3.80 33.49
CA GLY A 529 -8.83 -4.69 33.08
C GLY A 529 -9.67 -4.13 31.94
N ARG A 530 -10.22 -5.04 31.13
CA ARG A 530 -11.31 -4.75 30.18
C ARG A 530 -12.63 -4.58 30.95
N ASP A 531 -13.42 -3.57 30.61
CA ASP A 531 -14.71 -3.27 31.24
C ASP A 531 -15.84 -3.23 30.21
N ASP A 532 -16.44 -4.38 29.93
CA ASP A 532 -17.54 -4.48 28.96
C ASP A 532 -18.84 -3.81 29.48
N ALA A 533 -19.02 -3.66 30.79
CA ALA A 533 -20.22 -3.03 31.35
C ALA A 533 -20.19 -1.50 31.21
N GLY A 534 -19.02 -0.89 31.44
CA GLY A 534 -18.84 0.56 31.37
C GLY A 534 -18.39 1.08 30.00
N TRP A 535 -17.69 0.25 29.22
CA TRP A 535 -16.89 0.69 28.06
C TRP A 535 -17.04 -0.15 26.79
N LEU A 536 -18.07 -1.01 26.67
CA LEU A 536 -18.49 -1.55 25.36
C LEU A 536 -19.19 -0.48 24.50
N HIS A 537 -18.44 0.58 24.18
CA HIS A 537 -18.89 1.82 23.56
C HIS A 537 -17.84 2.33 22.58
N HIS A 538 -18.30 2.95 21.50
CA HIS A 538 -17.49 3.90 20.74
C HIS A 538 -17.26 5.16 21.56
N LEU A 539 -16.05 5.72 21.49
CA LEU A 539 -15.72 6.99 22.12
C LEU A 539 -15.63 8.06 21.05
N ASP A 540 -16.72 8.81 20.87
CA ASP A 540 -16.81 9.86 19.87
C ASP A 540 -16.24 11.17 20.42
N LEU A 541 -15.27 11.76 19.72
CA LEU A 541 -14.64 13.04 19.97
C LEU A 541 -15.14 14.08 18.96
N ARG A 542 -15.54 15.27 19.44
CA ARG A 542 -15.91 16.40 18.59
C ARG A 542 -15.34 17.72 19.12
N LYS A 543 -15.28 18.72 18.23
CA LYS A 543 -15.05 20.12 18.62
C LYS A 543 -16.38 20.75 19.02
N SER A 544 -16.46 21.28 20.24
CA SER A 544 -17.64 22.01 20.71
C SER A 544 -17.72 23.41 20.10
N ALA A 545 -18.85 24.10 20.29
CA ALA A 545 -19.01 25.49 19.89
C ALA A 545 -18.05 26.45 20.63
N SER A 546 -17.60 26.10 21.85
CA SER A 546 -16.56 26.86 22.57
C SER A 546 -15.14 26.55 22.07
N GLY A 547 -14.99 25.57 21.17
CA GLY A 547 -13.71 25.10 20.65
C GLY A 547 -13.04 24.01 21.49
N ALA A 548 -13.71 23.50 22.53
CA ALA A 548 -13.21 22.44 23.39
C ALA A 548 -13.30 21.05 22.73
N MET A 549 -12.47 20.11 23.21
CA MET A 549 -12.55 18.68 22.86
C MET A 549 -13.55 17.98 23.78
N GLU A 550 -14.73 17.66 23.25
CA GLU A 550 -15.80 16.97 23.98
C GLU A 550 -15.92 15.52 23.57
N PHE A 551 -16.23 14.66 24.54
CA PHE A 551 -16.40 13.23 24.35
C PHE A 551 -17.84 12.78 24.59
N THR A 552 -18.24 11.77 23.83
CA THR A 552 -19.53 11.07 23.99
C THR A 552 -19.28 9.57 23.90
N ALA A 553 -19.68 8.82 24.92
CA ALA A 553 -19.69 7.37 24.88
C ALA A 553 -20.97 6.91 24.18
N ARG A 554 -20.82 6.39 22.96
CA ARG A 554 -21.90 5.87 22.14
C ARG A 554 -21.92 4.34 22.24
N PRO A 555 -23.02 3.72 22.72
CA PRO A 555 -23.11 2.26 22.78
C PRO A 555 -22.85 1.62 21.43
N VAL A 556 -22.24 0.44 21.43
CA VAL A 556 -22.17 -0.39 20.23
C VAL A 556 -23.59 -0.83 19.88
N GLU A 557 -24.00 -0.67 18.63
CA GLU A 557 -25.32 -1.10 18.17
C GLU A 557 -25.44 -2.63 18.17
N PRO A 558 -26.66 -3.19 18.30
CA PRO A 558 -26.87 -4.62 18.17
C PRO A 558 -26.26 -5.15 16.86
N TYR A 559 -25.47 -6.22 16.98
CA TYR A 559 -24.77 -6.77 15.83
C TYR A 559 -25.72 -7.33 14.78
N VAL A 560 -25.41 -7.04 13.52
CA VAL A 560 -26.08 -7.64 12.35
C VAL A 560 -25.64 -9.09 12.14
N VAL A 561 -24.39 -9.42 12.53
CA VAL A 561 -23.83 -10.77 12.55
C VAL A 561 -23.54 -11.16 14.01
N PRO A 562 -24.23 -12.17 14.57
CA PRO A 562 -24.01 -12.58 15.96
C PRO A 562 -22.57 -13.06 16.22
N VAL A 563 -21.99 -12.58 17.31
CA VAL A 563 -20.67 -12.98 17.80
C VAL A 563 -20.85 -13.42 19.27
N PRO A 564 -20.93 -14.73 19.58
CA PRO A 564 -21.36 -15.21 20.90
C PRO A 564 -20.59 -14.64 22.11
N GLU A 565 -19.35 -14.22 21.89
CA GLU A 565 -18.47 -13.62 22.88
C GLU A 565 -18.91 -12.21 23.33
N PHE A 566 -19.72 -11.52 22.51
CA PHE A 566 -20.13 -10.13 22.70
C PHE A 566 -21.62 -9.95 22.35
N THR A 567 -22.42 -9.39 23.26
CA THR A 567 -23.85 -9.16 23.03
C THR A 567 -24.21 -7.70 23.35
N PRO A 568 -23.90 -6.75 22.45
CA PRO A 568 -24.25 -5.35 22.66
C PRO A 568 -25.77 -5.15 22.57
N GLU A 569 -26.34 -4.46 23.55
CA GLU A 569 -27.78 -4.17 23.61
C GLU A 569 -28.15 -2.84 22.92
N GLY A 570 -27.15 -2.06 22.50
CA GLY A 570 -27.34 -0.67 22.07
C GLY A 570 -27.70 0.27 23.22
N GLY A 571 -28.33 1.40 22.89
CA GLY A 571 -28.89 2.33 23.89
C GLY A 571 -28.57 3.80 23.64
N ALA A 572 -28.90 4.64 24.62
CA ALA A 572 -28.66 6.07 24.54
C ALA A 572 -27.18 6.42 24.73
N SER A 573 -26.68 7.38 23.95
CA SER A 573 -25.32 7.90 24.12
C SER A 573 -25.19 8.71 25.42
N ARG A 574 -24.05 8.55 26.11
CA ARG A 574 -23.69 9.27 27.33
C ARG A 574 -22.70 10.38 27.01
N HIS A 575 -23.12 11.63 27.18
CA HIS A 575 -22.22 12.77 27.05
C HIS A 575 -21.22 12.81 28.22
N LEU A 576 -19.93 12.81 27.91
CA LEU A 576 -18.85 12.86 28.90
C LEU A 576 -18.29 14.29 29.05
N GLY A 577 -18.46 15.13 28.03
CA GLY A 577 -17.95 16.51 28.04
C GLY A 577 -16.43 16.56 27.87
N GLU A 578 -15.80 17.57 28.47
CA GLU A 578 -14.34 17.69 28.52
C GLU A 578 -13.74 16.73 29.55
N VAL A 579 -12.53 16.25 29.28
CA VAL A 579 -11.81 15.34 30.19
C VAL A 579 -10.97 16.15 31.17
N GLU A 580 -11.16 15.88 32.46
CA GLU A 580 -10.36 16.47 33.53
C GLU A 580 -8.96 15.82 33.59
N LEU A 581 -7.94 16.65 33.80
CA LEU A 581 -6.57 16.18 33.97
C LEU A 581 -6.37 15.59 35.36
N VAL A 582 -5.62 14.50 35.44
CA VAL A 582 -5.20 13.89 36.69
C VAL A 582 -4.08 14.73 37.28
N GLY A 583 -4.26 15.22 38.52
CA GLY A 583 -3.24 15.99 39.21
C GLY A 583 -1.96 15.19 39.44
N VAL A 584 -0.83 15.67 38.92
CA VAL A 584 0.49 15.06 39.13
C VAL A 584 1.26 15.89 40.17
N ALA A 585 1.70 15.24 41.25
CA ALA A 585 2.48 15.89 42.30
C ALA A 585 3.90 16.22 41.80
N THR A 586 4.03 17.34 41.07
CA THR A 586 5.33 17.93 40.75
C THR A 586 5.76 18.85 41.87
N ALA A 587 7.07 18.97 42.12
CA ALA A 587 7.56 19.97 43.07
C ALA A 587 7.14 21.36 42.55
N GLY A 588 6.22 22.01 43.27
CA GLY A 588 5.70 23.33 42.88
C GLY A 588 6.81 24.37 42.68
N PRO A 589 6.50 25.52 42.05
CA PRO A 589 7.48 26.54 41.77
C PRO A 589 8.18 26.98 43.07
N ARG A 590 9.48 26.69 43.19
CA ARG A 590 10.29 27.20 44.29
C ARG A 590 10.39 28.72 44.14
N ARG A 591 9.89 29.48 45.10
CA ARG A 591 10.00 30.96 45.13
C ARG A 591 11.45 31.47 45.17
N ALA A 592 12.44 30.60 45.40
CA ALA A 592 13.87 30.87 45.19
C ALA A 592 14.63 29.54 44.98
N ALA A 593 15.66 29.57 44.13
CA ALA A 593 16.63 28.48 44.03
C ALA A 593 17.29 28.23 45.40
N PRO A 594 17.66 26.98 45.75
CA PRO A 594 18.38 26.71 46.99
C PRO A 594 19.71 27.48 46.95
N ARG A 595 19.83 28.51 47.79
CA ARG A 595 21.10 29.20 48.01
C ARG A 595 22.00 28.22 48.75
N GLY A 596 23.00 27.67 48.07
CA GLY A 596 24.06 26.91 48.72
C GLY A 596 24.69 27.78 49.79
N GLY A 597 24.51 27.40 51.06
CA GLY A 597 25.15 28.07 52.18
C GLY A 597 26.66 27.94 52.03
N ARG A 598 27.34 29.05 51.76
CA ARG A 598 28.78 29.16 52.01
C ARG A 598 28.97 29.14 53.52
N GLY A 599 29.20 27.94 54.05
CA GLY A 599 29.92 27.78 55.31
C GLY A 599 31.34 28.30 55.08
N THR A 600 31.63 29.45 55.64
CA THR A 600 32.99 29.93 55.85
C THR A 600 33.68 28.98 56.82
N GLU A 601 34.76 28.33 56.39
CA GLU A 601 35.93 28.13 57.22
C GLU A 601 37.16 27.76 56.38
N SER A 602 38.28 28.19 56.91
CA SER A 602 39.58 28.49 56.31
C SER A 602 40.46 27.28 55.96
N GLY A 603 41.27 27.42 54.91
CA GLY A 603 42.47 26.59 54.68
C GLY A 603 43.12 26.87 53.32
N ALA A 604 44.28 27.54 53.33
CA ALA A 604 45.10 27.85 52.15
C ALA A 604 46.00 26.64 51.73
N PRO A 605 46.98 26.79 50.81
CA PRO A 605 46.88 26.57 49.36
C PRO A 605 47.81 25.43 48.86
N ALA A 606 47.75 25.04 47.58
CA ALA A 606 48.89 24.43 46.88
C ALA A 606 48.77 24.50 45.35
N GLU A 607 49.84 24.96 44.71
CA GLU A 607 50.14 24.91 43.28
C GLU A 607 50.39 23.47 42.81
N ALA A 608 50.03 23.15 41.56
CA ALA A 608 50.83 22.26 40.70
C ALA A 608 50.35 22.35 39.23
N SER A 609 51.31 22.67 38.36
CA SER A 609 51.25 22.66 36.90
C SER A 609 51.01 21.24 36.34
N PRO A 610 50.42 21.06 35.14
CA PRO A 610 50.62 19.85 34.37
C PRO A 610 51.65 20.08 33.24
N ALA A 611 52.66 19.22 33.27
CA ALA A 611 53.69 19.06 32.26
C ALA A 611 53.15 18.48 30.95
N ALA A 612 53.87 18.79 29.87
CA ALA A 612 53.72 18.22 28.54
C ALA A 612 54.12 16.73 28.49
N GLY A 613 53.46 15.98 27.60
CA GLY A 613 53.77 14.59 27.27
C GLY A 613 53.21 14.20 25.90
N GLU A 614 54.02 14.46 24.87
CA GLU A 614 54.23 13.70 23.63
C GLU A 614 53.03 12.99 22.96
N SER A 615 52.55 13.56 21.86
CA SER A 615 51.74 12.84 20.86
C SER A 615 52.66 12.10 19.88
N ALA A 616 52.63 10.77 19.90
CA ALA A 616 53.23 9.94 18.87
C ALA A 616 52.38 9.95 17.59
N SER A 617 53.02 10.29 16.48
CA SER A 617 52.51 10.24 15.11
C SER A 617 52.26 8.80 14.65
N ALA A 618 51.07 8.53 14.12
CA ALA A 618 50.78 7.37 13.27
C ALA A 618 50.42 7.86 11.85
N PRO A 619 50.80 7.13 10.78
CA PRO A 619 50.87 7.68 9.44
C PRO A 619 49.51 7.76 8.76
N ALA A 620 49.35 8.80 7.93
CA ALA A 620 48.25 8.96 7.00
C ALA A 620 48.30 7.87 5.92
N SER A 621 47.24 7.08 5.83
CA SER A 621 46.90 6.33 4.62
C SER A 621 45.97 7.20 3.78
N ASP A 622 46.32 7.41 2.51
CA ASP A 622 45.51 8.07 1.50
C ASP A 622 44.10 7.47 1.43
N ALA A 623 43.14 8.14 2.08
CA ALA A 623 41.72 7.92 1.83
C ALA A 623 41.34 8.80 0.64
N ALA A 624 40.98 8.15 -0.46
CA ALA A 624 40.35 8.78 -1.60
C ALA A 624 39.25 9.74 -1.14
N GLY A 625 39.35 11.01 -1.54
CA GLY A 625 38.36 12.02 -1.20
C GLY A 625 36.95 11.58 -1.62
N PRO A 626 35.90 12.06 -0.93
CA PRO A 626 34.53 11.76 -1.33
C PRO A 626 34.36 12.21 -2.77
N VAL A 627 33.98 11.27 -3.63
CA VAL A 627 33.53 11.57 -4.98
C VAL A 627 32.31 12.47 -4.82
N VAL A 628 32.49 13.76 -5.06
CA VAL A 628 31.40 14.72 -5.13
C VAL A 628 30.55 14.27 -6.32
N ALA A 629 29.46 13.57 -6.04
CA ALA A 629 28.45 13.28 -7.04
C ALA A 629 28.04 14.62 -7.66
N ALA A 630 28.20 14.74 -8.99
CA ALA A 630 27.76 15.92 -9.71
C ALA A 630 26.29 16.20 -9.34
N GLY A 631 26.00 17.43 -8.91
CA GLY A 631 24.63 17.84 -8.57
C GLY A 631 23.69 17.64 -9.78
N PRO A 632 22.37 17.57 -9.55
CA PRO A 632 21.41 17.35 -10.63
C PRO A 632 21.55 18.44 -11.70
N SER A 633 21.59 18.03 -12.98
CA SER A 633 21.63 18.93 -14.13
C SER A 633 20.52 19.99 -14.00
N PRO A 634 20.82 21.30 -14.07
CA PRO A 634 19.79 22.36 -14.01
C PRO A 634 18.65 22.14 -15.00
N ARG A 635 18.94 21.55 -16.17
CA ARG A 635 17.93 21.22 -17.18
C ARG A 635 16.95 20.13 -16.73
N ILE A 636 17.38 19.18 -15.91
CA ILE A 636 16.48 18.18 -15.31
C ILE A 636 15.53 18.88 -14.34
N LEU A 637 16.00 19.85 -13.56
CA LEU A 637 15.14 20.61 -12.64
C LEU A 637 14.10 21.45 -13.40
N GLU A 638 14.50 22.11 -14.49
CA GLU A 638 13.58 22.83 -15.38
C GLU A 638 12.52 21.89 -15.95
N LEU A 639 12.94 20.73 -16.47
CA LEU A 639 12.06 19.72 -17.02
C LEU A 639 11.07 19.16 -15.98
N LEU A 640 11.53 18.88 -14.76
CA LEU A 640 10.68 18.40 -13.66
C LEU A 640 9.68 19.47 -13.20
N SER A 641 10.03 20.75 -13.31
CA SER A 641 9.08 21.85 -13.10
C SER A 641 8.03 21.87 -14.21
N LEU A 642 8.48 21.78 -15.47
CA LEU A 642 7.60 21.79 -16.63
C LEU A 642 6.62 20.60 -16.63
N ALA A 643 7.04 19.42 -16.15
CA ALA A 643 6.20 18.24 -16.05
C ALA A 643 4.91 18.46 -15.22
N GLU A 644 4.97 19.31 -14.20
CA GLU A 644 3.81 19.62 -13.36
C GLU A 644 2.74 20.44 -14.10
N GLU A 645 3.13 21.17 -15.14
CA GLU A 645 2.23 21.96 -15.99
C GLU A 645 1.54 21.11 -17.07
N SER A 646 1.79 19.79 -17.10
CA SER A 646 1.28 18.88 -18.14
C SER A 646 1.61 19.38 -19.56
N PRO A 647 2.90 19.50 -19.90
CA PRO A 647 3.36 20.17 -21.11
C PRO A 647 2.96 19.40 -22.37
N ASP A 648 2.84 20.10 -23.49
CA ASP A 648 2.73 19.46 -24.78
C ASP A 648 4.10 18.94 -25.27
N LEU A 649 4.10 18.14 -26.35
CA LEU A 649 5.35 17.65 -26.92
C LEU A 649 6.26 18.78 -27.44
N ALA A 650 5.70 19.92 -27.85
CA ALA A 650 6.50 21.03 -28.37
C ALA A 650 7.41 21.63 -27.28
N ALA A 651 6.88 21.76 -26.07
CA ALA A 651 7.64 22.21 -24.90
C ALA A 651 8.71 21.19 -24.45
N LEU A 652 8.53 19.90 -24.75
CA LEU A 652 9.49 18.83 -24.40
C LEU A 652 10.60 18.62 -25.44
N ARG A 653 10.40 19.02 -26.70
CA ARG A 653 11.39 18.86 -27.79
C ARG A 653 12.81 19.32 -27.45
N PRO A 654 13.04 20.46 -26.79
CA PRO A 654 14.39 20.91 -26.44
C PRO A 654 15.15 20.00 -25.46
N TYR A 655 14.44 19.14 -24.72
CA TYR A 655 15.01 18.18 -23.77
C TYR A 655 15.18 16.79 -24.38
N LEU A 656 14.30 16.41 -25.32
CA LEU A 656 14.41 15.16 -26.08
C LEU A 656 15.61 15.14 -27.03
N GLY A 657 16.09 16.32 -27.46
CA GLY A 657 17.30 16.48 -28.27
C GLY A 657 18.54 16.90 -27.49
N ASP A 658 18.52 16.86 -26.16
CA ASP A 658 19.63 17.34 -25.33
C ASP A 658 20.89 16.48 -25.50
N PRO A 659 22.11 17.06 -25.54
CA PRO A 659 23.34 16.28 -25.59
C PRO A 659 23.51 15.35 -24.38
N ASP A 660 22.97 15.70 -23.21
CA ASP A 660 23.00 14.89 -22.00
C ASP A 660 21.93 13.78 -22.05
N PRO A 661 22.33 12.49 -22.10
CA PRO A 661 21.38 11.38 -22.09
C PRO A 661 20.51 11.32 -20.83
N ALA A 662 20.97 11.84 -19.69
CA ALA A 662 20.16 11.89 -18.48
C ALA A 662 18.98 12.86 -18.62
N VAL A 663 19.18 13.99 -19.33
CA VAL A 663 18.12 14.95 -19.66
C VAL A 663 17.13 14.31 -20.64
N ARG A 664 17.62 13.63 -21.69
CA ARG A 664 16.76 12.92 -22.65
C ARG A 664 15.94 11.81 -21.99
N ALA A 665 16.55 10.98 -21.14
CA ALA A 665 15.86 9.93 -20.40
C ALA A 665 14.82 10.51 -19.44
N SER A 666 15.13 11.62 -18.77
CA SER A 666 14.16 12.35 -17.95
C SER A 666 13.00 12.88 -18.79
N ALA A 667 13.26 13.40 -20.00
CA ALA A 667 12.21 13.89 -20.89
C ALA A 667 11.28 12.77 -21.35
N VAL A 668 11.84 11.59 -21.64
CA VAL A 668 11.07 10.37 -21.93
C VAL A 668 10.20 9.97 -20.73
N ALA A 669 10.73 10.03 -19.51
CA ALA A 669 9.95 9.75 -18.30
C ALA A 669 8.79 10.76 -18.13
N VAL A 670 9.01 12.05 -18.43
CA VAL A 670 7.97 13.08 -18.40
C VAL A 670 6.89 12.83 -19.47
N ILE A 671 7.25 12.38 -20.68
CA ILE A 671 6.26 11.94 -21.68
C ILE A 671 5.46 10.75 -21.15
N GLY A 672 6.15 9.77 -20.55
CA GLY A 672 5.53 8.63 -19.89
C GLY A 672 4.51 9.03 -18.81
N GLU A 673 4.77 10.13 -18.10
CA GLU A 673 3.95 10.62 -17.00
C GLU A 673 2.76 11.51 -17.45
N THR A 674 3.00 12.40 -18.41
CA THR A 674 2.05 13.45 -18.80
C THR A 674 1.19 13.05 -20.00
N VAL A 675 1.68 12.06 -20.76
CA VAL A 675 1.04 11.46 -21.94
C VAL A 675 0.46 12.52 -22.89
N PRO A 676 1.28 13.46 -23.39
CA PRO A 676 0.82 14.48 -24.33
C PRO A 676 0.35 13.83 -25.64
N ALA A 677 -0.44 14.57 -26.43
CA ALA A 677 -0.86 14.11 -27.76
C ALA A 677 0.38 13.79 -28.62
N GLY A 678 0.39 12.61 -29.24
CA GLY A 678 1.55 12.11 -30.00
C GLY A 678 2.63 11.38 -29.18
N ALA A 679 2.39 11.13 -27.88
CA ALA A 679 3.37 10.46 -27.00
C ALA A 679 3.82 9.08 -27.54
N GLY A 680 2.91 8.30 -28.11
CA GLY A 680 3.22 6.95 -28.61
C GLY A 680 4.35 6.95 -29.65
N PRO A 681 4.16 7.57 -30.83
CA PRO A 681 5.20 7.66 -31.86
C PRO A 681 6.52 8.25 -31.34
N GLU A 682 6.46 9.28 -30.48
CA GLU A 682 7.67 9.88 -29.90
C GLU A 682 8.42 8.89 -28.99
N LEU A 683 7.73 8.18 -28.10
CA LEU A 683 8.35 7.16 -27.26
C LEU A 683 8.95 6.01 -28.09
N ALA A 684 8.25 5.56 -29.12
CA ALA A 684 8.76 4.54 -30.03
C ALA A 684 10.01 5.02 -30.80
N ALA A 685 10.07 6.29 -31.21
CA ALA A 685 11.27 6.86 -31.82
C ALA A 685 12.48 6.89 -30.86
N ARG A 686 12.25 7.00 -29.54
CA ARG A 686 13.31 6.98 -28.52
C ARG A 686 13.85 5.58 -28.22
N LEU A 687 13.21 4.51 -28.70
CA LEU A 687 13.81 3.18 -28.72
C LEU A 687 15.06 3.09 -29.61
N GLY A 688 15.23 4.01 -30.56
CA GLY A 688 16.41 4.14 -31.40
C GLY A 688 17.50 5.08 -30.88
N ASP A 689 17.40 5.57 -29.63
CA ASP A 689 18.39 6.51 -29.08
C ASP A 689 19.79 5.86 -28.96
N PRO A 690 20.88 6.59 -29.26
CA PRO A 690 22.23 6.04 -29.11
C PRO A 690 22.55 5.59 -27.68
N ASP A 691 21.94 6.22 -26.67
CA ASP A 691 22.19 5.93 -25.26
C ASP A 691 21.26 4.82 -24.71
N PRO A 692 21.80 3.76 -24.09
CA PRO A 692 21.00 2.66 -23.54
C PRO A 692 20.03 3.08 -22.44
N ALA A 693 20.34 4.09 -21.63
CA ALA A 693 19.46 4.54 -20.55
C ALA A 693 18.19 5.21 -21.12
N VAL A 694 18.32 5.95 -22.22
CA VAL A 694 17.18 6.56 -22.92
C VAL A 694 16.30 5.49 -23.56
N ARG A 695 16.91 4.48 -24.20
CA ARG A 695 16.16 3.33 -24.76
C ARG A 695 15.41 2.56 -23.67
N ALA A 696 16.05 2.31 -22.53
CA ALA A 696 15.43 1.64 -21.38
C ALA A 696 14.26 2.46 -20.82
N ALA A 697 14.41 3.78 -20.69
CA ALA A 697 13.34 4.69 -20.28
C ALA A 697 12.16 4.65 -21.26
N ALA A 698 12.44 4.64 -22.58
CA ALA A 698 11.42 4.58 -23.62
C ALA A 698 10.66 3.25 -23.62
N ALA A 699 11.39 2.13 -23.50
CA ALA A 699 10.80 0.80 -23.37
C ALA A 699 9.94 0.66 -22.12
N ALA A 700 10.39 1.21 -20.98
CA ALA A 700 9.61 1.24 -19.74
C ALA A 700 8.33 2.08 -19.89
N ALA A 701 8.44 3.28 -20.47
CA ALA A 701 7.29 4.15 -20.72
C ALA A 701 6.27 3.54 -21.68
N LEU A 702 6.72 2.90 -22.77
CA LEU A 702 5.82 2.20 -23.70
C LEU A 702 5.07 1.06 -23.02
N ARG A 703 5.78 0.19 -22.26
CA ARG A 703 5.16 -0.90 -21.50
C ARG A 703 4.13 -0.37 -20.49
N GLU A 704 4.45 0.72 -19.81
CA GLU A 704 3.51 1.35 -18.87
C GLU A 704 2.25 1.87 -19.56
N LEU A 705 2.37 2.37 -20.79
CA LEU A 705 1.29 3.08 -21.48
C LEU A 705 0.51 2.24 -22.51
N LEU A 706 0.75 0.93 -22.63
CA LEU A 706 0.11 0.06 -23.64
C LEU A 706 -1.44 0.12 -23.65
N GLU A 707 -2.08 0.35 -22.50
CA GLU A 707 -3.54 0.40 -22.39
C GLU A 707 -4.13 1.81 -22.67
N VAL A 708 -3.27 2.84 -22.79
CA VAL A 708 -3.68 4.25 -22.94
C VAL A 708 -3.26 4.83 -24.28
N LEU A 709 -2.16 4.34 -24.86
CA LEU A 709 -1.70 4.81 -26.16
C LEU A 709 -2.67 4.40 -27.27
N PRO A 710 -3.02 5.33 -28.19
CA PRO A 710 -3.77 4.96 -29.38
C PRO A 710 -2.91 4.07 -30.29
N GLY A 711 -3.50 3.01 -30.83
CA GLY A 711 -2.87 2.16 -31.85
C GLY A 711 -2.90 2.82 -33.22
N ASP A 712 -2.14 3.89 -33.42
CA ASP A 712 -2.07 4.60 -34.71
C ASP A 712 -1.00 4.00 -35.66
N PRO A 713 -1.13 4.21 -36.98
CA PRO A 713 -0.17 3.67 -37.97
C PRO A 713 1.27 4.19 -37.80
N GLU A 714 1.44 5.41 -37.27
CA GLU A 714 2.74 6.07 -37.12
C GLU A 714 3.54 5.40 -35.98
N LEU A 715 2.88 5.12 -34.86
CA LEU A 715 3.39 4.28 -33.77
C LEU A 715 3.72 2.88 -34.29
N GLY A 716 2.84 2.27 -35.08
CA GLY A 716 3.08 0.95 -35.67
C GLY A 716 4.34 0.94 -36.56
N ALA A 717 4.58 1.98 -37.35
CA ALA A 717 5.79 2.10 -38.17
C ALA A 717 7.06 2.25 -37.30
N ALA A 718 7.01 3.10 -36.27
CA ALA A 718 8.13 3.32 -35.36
C ALA A 718 8.50 2.04 -34.56
N LEU A 719 7.50 1.29 -34.10
CA LEU A 719 7.73 0.02 -33.39
C LEU A 719 8.33 -1.05 -34.30
N ARG A 720 7.94 -1.12 -35.58
CA ARG A 720 8.58 -2.02 -36.55
C ARG A 720 10.05 -1.65 -36.77
N ALA A 721 10.36 -0.37 -36.89
CA ALA A 721 11.75 0.09 -36.99
C ALA A 721 12.57 -0.27 -35.73
N ALA A 722 11.95 -0.28 -34.55
CA ALA A 722 12.61 -0.68 -33.31
C ALA A 722 13.00 -2.17 -33.25
N LEU A 723 12.41 -3.04 -34.09
CA LEU A 723 12.82 -4.44 -34.22
C LEU A 723 14.22 -4.59 -34.84
N GLU A 724 14.70 -3.58 -35.56
CA GLU A 724 16.06 -3.58 -36.15
C GLU A 724 17.13 -3.05 -35.18
N VAL A 725 16.73 -2.60 -33.98
CA VAL A 725 17.67 -2.08 -32.98
C VAL A 725 18.47 -3.25 -32.37
N PRO A 726 19.82 -3.16 -32.28
CA PRO A 726 20.65 -4.26 -31.77
C PRO A 726 20.36 -4.70 -30.33
N ASP A 727 19.70 -3.85 -29.54
CA ASP A 727 19.37 -4.07 -28.14
C ASP A 727 18.16 -5.03 -27.99
N PRO A 728 18.34 -6.24 -27.41
CA PRO A 728 17.25 -7.20 -27.27
C PRO A 728 16.11 -6.70 -26.37
N ALA A 729 16.41 -5.86 -25.36
CA ALA A 729 15.37 -5.30 -24.50
C ALA A 729 14.42 -4.37 -25.27
N VAL A 730 14.95 -3.67 -26.28
CA VAL A 730 14.17 -2.83 -27.20
C VAL A 730 13.29 -3.69 -28.11
N ARG A 731 13.85 -4.73 -28.72
CA ARG A 731 13.09 -5.62 -29.61
C ARG A 731 11.95 -6.34 -28.88
N SER A 732 12.21 -6.83 -27.67
CA SER A 732 11.17 -7.41 -26.80
C SER A 732 10.06 -6.41 -26.45
N ALA A 733 10.42 -5.17 -26.09
CA ALA A 733 9.45 -4.11 -25.80
C ALA A 733 8.62 -3.72 -27.04
N ALA A 734 9.25 -3.70 -28.22
CA ALA A 734 8.58 -3.43 -29.48
C ALA A 734 7.58 -4.54 -29.86
N LEU A 735 7.96 -5.81 -29.74
CA LEU A 735 7.05 -6.96 -29.95
C LEU A 735 5.86 -6.94 -28.99
N GLU A 736 6.12 -6.64 -27.73
CA GLU A 736 5.08 -6.52 -26.72
C GLU A 736 4.09 -5.39 -27.05
N ALA A 737 4.59 -4.23 -27.46
CA ALA A 737 3.77 -3.08 -27.85
C ALA A 737 2.98 -3.35 -29.13
N LEU A 738 3.61 -3.93 -30.15
CA LEU A 738 2.93 -4.34 -31.39
C LEU A 738 1.80 -5.32 -31.10
N ARG A 739 2.03 -6.29 -30.21
CA ARG A 739 1.02 -7.28 -29.78
C ARG A 739 -0.13 -6.61 -29.05
N ALA A 740 0.16 -5.84 -28.00
CA ALA A 740 -0.86 -5.25 -27.13
C ALA A 740 -1.74 -4.24 -27.86
N LEU A 741 -1.14 -3.44 -28.75
CA LEU A 741 -1.84 -2.43 -29.54
C LEU A 741 -2.46 -2.99 -30.84
N ARG A 742 -2.32 -4.30 -31.09
CA ARG A 742 -2.80 -4.98 -32.32
C ARG A 742 -2.27 -4.33 -33.60
N LEU A 743 -1.00 -3.95 -33.59
CA LEU A 743 -0.30 -3.29 -34.69
C LEU A 743 0.62 -4.22 -35.48
N GLY A 744 0.80 -5.48 -35.06
CA GLY A 744 1.56 -6.50 -35.78
C GLY A 744 0.68 -7.61 -36.38
N ASP A 745 1.31 -8.52 -37.11
CA ASP A 745 0.66 -9.65 -37.79
C ASP A 745 1.49 -10.94 -37.66
N ALA A 746 0.91 -12.07 -38.10
CA ALA A 746 1.53 -13.38 -37.99
C ALA A 746 2.86 -13.51 -38.75
N ALA A 747 3.04 -12.79 -39.87
CA ALA A 747 4.26 -12.86 -40.66
C ALA A 747 5.42 -12.18 -39.91
N LEU A 748 5.18 -10.97 -39.41
CA LEU A 748 6.13 -10.21 -38.60
C LEU A 748 6.54 -10.99 -37.35
N TYR A 749 5.58 -11.53 -36.60
CA TYR A 749 5.91 -12.27 -35.38
C TYR A 749 6.63 -13.59 -35.65
N ALA A 750 6.35 -14.24 -36.79
CA ALA A 750 7.06 -15.45 -37.19
C ALA A 750 8.51 -15.17 -37.61
N GLU A 751 8.78 -14.02 -38.24
CA GLU A 751 10.14 -13.58 -38.57
C GLU A 751 10.96 -13.36 -37.29
N SER A 752 10.36 -12.79 -36.25
CA SER A 752 11.02 -12.58 -34.96
C SER A 752 11.36 -13.85 -34.19
N LEU A 753 10.91 -15.04 -34.63
CA LEU A 753 11.39 -16.32 -34.09
C LEU A 753 12.84 -16.63 -34.52
N ALA A 754 13.41 -15.90 -35.48
CA ALA A 754 14.81 -16.05 -35.88
C ALA A 754 15.77 -15.19 -35.05
N ASP A 755 15.29 -14.44 -34.06
CA ASP A 755 16.11 -13.56 -33.24
C ASP A 755 17.19 -14.34 -32.47
N PRO A 756 18.45 -13.85 -32.40
CA PRO A 756 19.50 -14.52 -31.64
C PRO A 756 19.18 -14.63 -30.14
N ASP A 757 18.41 -13.68 -29.58
CA ASP A 757 18.11 -13.62 -28.16
C ASP A 757 16.84 -14.43 -27.80
N PRO A 758 16.92 -15.37 -26.84
CA PRO A 758 15.79 -16.22 -26.48
C PRO A 758 14.61 -15.45 -25.85
N GLU A 759 14.85 -14.34 -25.16
CA GLU A 759 13.76 -13.53 -24.60
C GLU A 759 12.94 -12.87 -25.70
N VAL A 760 13.60 -12.35 -26.74
CA VAL A 760 12.89 -11.79 -27.91
C VAL A 760 12.02 -12.86 -28.57
N ARG A 761 12.54 -14.09 -28.70
CA ARG A 761 11.76 -15.22 -29.24
C ARG A 761 10.59 -15.62 -28.35
N ILE A 762 10.71 -15.55 -27.02
CA ILE A 762 9.57 -15.75 -26.10
C ILE A 762 8.48 -14.69 -26.33
N HIS A 763 8.86 -13.42 -26.52
CA HIS A 763 7.93 -12.35 -26.87
C HIS A 763 7.27 -12.58 -28.24
N ALA A 764 8.00 -13.10 -29.22
CA ALA A 764 7.46 -13.49 -30.52
C ALA A 764 6.43 -14.62 -30.40
N VAL A 765 6.70 -15.66 -29.59
CA VAL A 765 5.75 -16.73 -29.29
C VAL A 765 4.46 -16.16 -28.68
N ARG A 766 4.56 -15.28 -27.67
CA ARG A 766 3.39 -14.62 -27.07
C ARG A 766 2.60 -13.78 -28.07
N ALA A 767 3.27 -13.16 -29.04
CA ALA A 767 2.64 -12.38 -30.09
C ALA A 767 1.93 -13.27 -31.12
N LEU A 768 2.52 -14.40 -31.51
CA LEU A 768 1.90 -15.39 -32.39
C LEU A 768 0.62 -16.00 -31.80
N VAL A 769 0.59 -16.22 -30.49
CA VAL A 769 -0.63 -16.65 -29.77
C VAL A 769 -1.75 -15.63 -29.94
N SER A 770 -1.44 -14.33 -29.87
CA SER A 770 -2.46 -13.27 -29.96
C SER A 770 -3.13 -13.14 -31.34
N VAL A 771 -2.54 -13.77 -32.37
CA VAL A 771 -3.04 -13.79 -33.75
C VAL A 771 -3.34 -15.22 -34.22
N ASP A 772 -3.43 -16.18 -33.30
CA ASP A 772 -3.76 -17.59 -33.56
C ASP A 772 -2.88 -18.28 -34.63
N ALA A 773 -1.59 -17.92 -34.68
CA ALA A 773 -0.65 -18.44 -35.68
C ALA A 773 -0.05 -19.82 -35.31
N VAL A 774 -0.91 -20.82 -35.14
CA VAL A 774 -0.54 -22.20 -34.73
C VAL A 774 0.59 -22.83 -35.56
N PRO A 775 0.62 -22.71 -36.91
CA PRO A 775 1.71 -23.30 -37.70
C PRO A 775 3.08 -22.69 -37.38
N ALA A 776 3.15 -21.40 -37.04
CA ALA A 776 4.38 -20.75 -36.66
C ALA A 776 4.82 -21.17 -35.25
N LEU A 777 3.86 -21.28 -34.30
CA LEU A 777 4.11 -21.79 -32.95
C LEU A 777 4.64 -23.23 -32.97
N ALA A 778 4.04 -24.11 -33.77
CA ALA A 778 4.47 -25.49 -33.89
C ALA A 778 5.92 -25.62 -34.41
N ARG A 779 6.36 -24.74 -35.32
CA ARG A 779 7.76 -24.71 -35.77
C ARG A 779 8.72 -24.28 -34.65
N ALA A 780 8.30 -23.38 -33.76
CA ALA A 780 9.08 -22.94 -32.62
C ALA A 780 9.22 -24.02 -31.52
N ALA A 781 8.50 -25.14 -31.61
CA ALA A 781 8.67 -26.27 -30.70
C ALA A 781 10.08 -26.90 -30.77
N ALA A 782 10.82 -26.66 -31.86
CA ALA A 782 12.19 -27.12 -32.04
C ALA A 782 13.27 -26.08 -31.63
N ASP A 783 12.89 -25.00 -30.93
CA ASP A 783 13.82 -23.94 -30.54
C ASP A 783 14.98 -24.50 -29.67
N PRO A 784 16.23 -24.05 -29.87
CA PRO A 784 17.36 -24.51 -29.06
C PRO A 784 17.23 -24.16 -27.56
N ALA A 785 16.57 -23.05 -27.21
CA ALA A 785 16.40 -22.62 -25.83
C ALA A 785 15.19 -23.30 -25.17
N ARG A 786 15.39 -23.90 -23.99
CA ARG A 786 14.31 -24.59 -23.26
C ARG A 786 13.18 -23.65 -22.87
N GLU A 787 13.50 -22.39 -22.54
CA GLU A 787 12.56 -21.37 -22.09
C GLU A 787 11.57 -21.01 -23.20
N VAL A 788 12.05 -20.93 -24.45
CA VAL A 788 11.22 -20.72 -25.64
C VAL A 788 10.29 -21.92 -25.84
N ARG A 789 10.81 -23.15 -25.74
CA ARG A 789 9.99 -24.37 -25.88
C ARG A 789 8.89 -24.49 -24.81
N VAL A 790 9.19 -24.11 -23.56
CA VAL A 790 8.17 -23.99 -22.50
C VAL A 790 7.11 -22.95 -22.85
N ALA A 791 7.53 -21.78 -23.37
CA ALA A 791 6.60 -20.74 -23.81
C ALA A 791 5.71 -21.21 -24.97
N VAL A 792 6.25 -22.03 -25.89
CA VAL A 792 5.48 -22.63 -27.00
C VAL A 792 4.44 -23.62 -26.47
N ALA A 793 4.78 -24.52 -25.54
CA ALA A 793 3.83 -25.44 -24.93
C ALA A 793 2.63 -24.70 -24.32
N LYS A 794 2.92 -23.67 -23.52
CA LYS A 794 1.89 -22.80 -22.92
C LYS A 794 1.11 -22.03 -23.99
N GLY A 795 1.79 -21.55 -25.03
CA GLY A 795 1.19 -20.80 -26.12
C GLY A 795 0.19 -21.63 -26.93
N LEU A 796 0.51 -22.89 -27.22
CA LEU A 796 -0.37 -23.82 -27.93
C LEU A 796 -1.64 -24.18 -27.14
N ALA A 797 -1.59 -24.10 -25.81
CA ALA A 797 -2.77 -24.23 -24.96
C ALA A 797 -3.66 -22.97 -24.93
N ALA A 798 -3.11 -21.80 -25.28
CA ALA A 798 -3.76 -20.50 -25.14
C ALA A 798 -4.35 -19.93 -26.45
N VAL A 799 -4.16 -20.59 -27.58
CA VAL A 799 -4.80 -20.22 -28.86
C VAL A 799 -6.30 -20.49 -28.83
N HIS A 800 -7.05 -19.87 -29.75
CA HIS A 800 -8.50 -19.96 -29.81
C HIS A 800 -9.04 -21.38 -30.01
N ALA A 801 -8.35 -22.19 -30.81
CA ALA A 801 -8.70 -23.59 -31.10
C ALA A 801 -7.52 -24.51 -30.76
N PRO A 802 -7.28 -24.79 -29.47
CA PRO A 802 -6.13 -25.57 -29.03
C PRO A 802 -6.30 -27.04 -29.44
N ALA A 803 -5.20 -27.67 -29.86
CA ALA A 803 -5.17 -29.07 -30.29
C ALA A 803 -3.88 -29.75 -29.79
N PRO A 804 -3.88 -31.06 -29.51
CA PRO A 804 -2.77 -31.71 -28.83
C PRO A 804 -1.62 -32.05 -29.79
N ALA A 805 -1.88 -32.28 -31.08
CA ALA A 805 -0.86 -32.73 -32.04
C ALA A 805 0.38 -31.80 -32.15
N PRO A 806 0.26 -30.46 -32.12
CA PRO A 806 1.43 -29.57 -32.05
C PRO A 806 2.33 -29.74 -30.81
N LEU A 807 1.86 -30.40 -29.75
CA LEU A 807 2.65 -30.66 -28.53
C LEU A 807 3.51 -31.92 -28.64
N ASP A 808 3.31 -32.78 -29.64
CA ASP A 808 4.01 -34.08 -29.76
C ASP A 808 5.55 -33.95 -29.61
N PRO A 809 6.24 -32.97 -30.24
CA PRO A 809 7.68 -32.82 -30.06
C PRO A 809 8.08 -32.46 -28.62
N LEU A 810 7.22 -31.71 -27.91
CA LEU A 810 7.49 -31.19 -26.57
C LEU A 810 7.19 -32.23 -25.48
N LEU A 811 6.24 -33.14 -25.72
CA LEU A 811 5.98 -34.29 -24.85
C LEU A 811 7.16 -35.27 -24.81
N ALA A 812 7.95 -35.32 -25.88
CA ALA A 812 9.16 -36.13 -26.01
C ALA A 812 10.46 -35.37 -25.72
N ASP A 813 10.38 -34.13 -25.22
CA ASP A 813 11.56 -33.27 -25.03
C ASP A 813 12.54 -33.85 -23.98
N PRO A 814 13.86 -33.75 -24.18
CA PRO A 814 14.82 -34.18 -23.17
C PRO A 814 14.73 -33.37 -21.87
N ASP A 815 14.30 -32.11 -21.92
CA ASP A 815 14.17 -31.25 -20.74
C ASP A 815 12.87 -31.53 -19.97
N LEU A 816 12.99 -31.75 -18.66
CA LEU A 816 11.86 -32.10 -17.81
C LEU A 816 10.81 -30.98 -17.69
N LEU A 817 11.23 -29.71 -17.75
CA LEU A 817 10.31 -28.58 -17.62
C LEU A 817 9.49 -28.39 -18.90
N VAL A 818 10.09 -28.69 -20.05
CA VAL A 818 9.38 -28.69 -21.34
C VAL A 818 8.32 -29.81 -21.35
N ARG A 819 8.69 -31.03 -20.93
CA ARG A 819 7.71 -32.14 -20.82
C ARG A 819 6.59 -31.82 -19.86
N ALA A 820 6.91 -31.27 -18.68
CA ALA A 820 5.92 -30.89 -17.68
C ALA A 820 4.93 -29.84 -18.23
N ALA A 821 5.43 -28.81 -18.92
CA ALA A 821 4.59 -27.79 -19.55
C ALA A 821 3.73 -28.34 -20.68
N ALA A 822 4.26 -29.26 -21.50
CA ALA A 822 3.53 -29.90 -22.58
C ALA A 822 2.42 -30.83 -22.05
N LEU A 823 2.69 -31.58 -20.98
CA LEU A 823 1.67 -32.40 -20.31
C LEU A 823 0.57 -31.52 -19.72
N ALA A 824 0.92 -30.46 -18.99
CA ALA A 824 -0.08 -29.52 -18.46
C ALA A 824 -0.95 -28.88 -19.58
N ALA A 825 -0.35 -28.57 -20.72
CA ALA A 825 -1.04 -28.03 -21.89
C ALA A 825 -2.11 -28.98 -22.49
N LEU A 826 -2.04 -30.30 -22.23
CA LEU A 826 -3.07 -31.26 -22.63
C LEU A 826 -4.42 -31.04 -21.93
N ALA A 827 -4.43 -30.36 -20.77
CA ALA A 827 -5.68 -30.01 -20.10
C ALA A 827 -6.54 -29.05 -20.93
N ALA A 828 -5.92 -28.12 -21.66
CA ALA A 828 -6.62 -27.16 -22.51
C ALA A 828 -6.74 -27.63 -23.97
N THR A 829 -5.72 -28.33 -24.49
CA THR A 829 -5.71 -28.84 -25.87
C THR A 829 -6.50 -30.14 -26.06
N GLY A 830 -6.84 -30.84 -24.96
CA GLY A 830 -7.54 -32.11 -24.95
C GLY A 830 -6.58 -33.31 -24.80
N CYS A 831 -7.03 -34.34 -24.07
CA CYS A 831 -6.20 -35.50 -23.72
C CYS A 831 -6.85 -36.83 -24.17
N PRO A 832 -6.96 -37.10 -25.50
CA PRO A 832 -7.53 -38.37 -25.98
C PRO A 832 -6.61 -39.56 -25.65
N ALA A 833 -7.13 -40.78 -25.81
CA ALA A 833 -6.53 -42.02 -25.28
C ALA A 833 -5.00 -42.18 -25.46
N PRO A 834 -4.37 -41.85 -26.60
CA PRO A 834 -2.91 -41.93 -26.73
C PRO A 834 -2.17 -41.00 -25.76
N TYR A 835 -2.64 -39.76 -25.60
CA TYR A 835 -2.06 -38.78 -24.69
C TYR A 835 -2.36 -39.09 -23.23
N ALA A 836 -3.55 -39.63 -22.94
CA ALA A 836 -3.90 -40.10 -21.60
C ALA A 836 -2.95 -41.23 -21.17
N ALA A 837 -2.62 -42.16 -22.07
CA ALA A 837 -1.64 -43.21 -21.79
C ALA A 837 -0.23 -42.65 -21.52
N THR A 838 0.18 -41.63 -22.28
CA THR A 838 1.44 -40.89 -22.03
C THR A 838 1.42 -40.20 -20.66
N ALA A 839 0.35 -39.51 -20.30
CA ALA A 839 0.19 -38.84 -19.01
C ALA A 839 0.22 -39.86 -17.84
N ILE A 840 -0.50 -40.97 -17.95
CA ILE A 840 -0.48 -42.04 -16.93
C ILE A 840 0.94 -42.59 -16.74
N THR A 841 1.68 -42.80 -17.81
CA THR A 841 3.08 -43.25 -17.74
C THR A 841 3.95 -42.20 -17.04
N ALA A 842 3.72 -40.91 -17.32
CA ALA A 842 4.46 -39.79 -16.74
C ALA A 842 4.16 -39.55 -15.24
N LEU A 843 3.07 -40.10 -14.68
CA LEU A 843 2.83 -40.10 -13.23
C LEU A 843 3.89 -40.90 -12.44
N ALA A 844 4.74 -41.68 -13.10
CA ALA A 844 5.87 -42.37 -12.47
C ALA A 844 7.23 -41.68 -12.72
N ASP A 845 7.25 -40.50 -13.36
CA ASP A 845 8.50 -39.78 -13.65
C ASP A 845 9.21 -39.35 -12.34
N PRO A 846 10.54 -39.47 -12.26
CA PRO A 846 11.30 -39.04 -11.07
C PRO A 846 11.10 -37.55 -10.76
N ALA A 847 10.86 -36.71 -11.76
CA ALA A 847 10.62 -35.27 -11.58
C ALA A 847 9.15 -35.01 -11.22
N TRP A 848 8.92 -34.42 -10.04
CA TRP A 848 7.56 -34.13 -9.57
C TRP A 848 6.82 -33.13 -10.46
N GLN A 849 7.52 -32.23 -11.16
CA GLN A 849 6.93 -31.29 -12.11
C GLN A 849 6.26 -32.00 -13.30
N VAL A 850 6.91 -33.08 -13.78
CA VAL A 850 6.37 -33.91 -14.86
C VAL A 850 5.14 -34.67 -14.36
N ARG A 851 5.20 -35.22 -13.13
CA ARG A 851 4.04 -35.88 -12.50
C ARG A 851 2.87 -34.93 -12.28
N ALA A 852 3.13 -33.71 -11.83
CA ALA A 852 2.10 -32.68 -11.65
C ALA A 852 1.46 -32.31 -12.99
N GLY A 853 2.27 -32.03 -14.02
CA GLY A 853 1.77 -31.77 -15.38
C GLY A 853 0.96 -32.93 -15.96
N ALA A 854 1.37 -34.18 -15.68
CA ALA A 854 0.63 -35.38 -16.06
C ALA A 854 -0.71 -35.51 -15.33
N ALA A 855 -0.76 -35.23 -14.03
CA ALA A 855 -2.00 -35.20 -13.27
C ALA A 855 -2.95 -34.12 -13.81
N THR A 856 -2.43 -32.92 -14.15
CA THR A 856 -3.20 -31.85 -14.78
C THR A 856 -3.75 -32.26 -16.15
N ALA A 857 -2.94 -32.93 -16.99
CA ALA A 857 -3.35 -33.44 -18.31
C ALA A 857 -4.59 -34.34 -18.25
N LEU A 858 -4.68 -35.18 -17.22
CA LEU A 858 -5.76 -36.15 -17.04
C LEU A 858 -7.10 -35.51 -16.69
N SER A 859 -7.15 -34.19 -16.39
CA SER A 859 -8.42 -33.47 -16.21
C SER A 859 -9.29 -33.47 -17.48
N ALA A 860 -8.67 -33.55 -18.66
CA ALA A 860 -9.31 -33.56 -19.97
C ALA A 860 -9.36 -34.96 -20.63
N ALA A 861 -8.98 -36.01 -19.89
CA ALA A 861 -9.03 -37.39 -20.37
C ALA A 861 -10.37 -38.07 -20.05
N ASP A 862 -10.64 -39.23 -20.67
CA ASP A 862 -11.83 -40.01 -20.36
C ASP A 862 -11.82 -40.48 -18.88
N PRO A 863 -12.92 -40.28 -18.11
CA PRO A 863 -12.97 -40.63 -16.70
C PRO A 863 -12.62 -42.10 -16.41
N ALA A 864 -12.99 -43.04 -17.29
CA ALA A 864 -12.71 -44.46 -17.12
C ALA A 864 -11.20 -44.79 -17.20
N THR A 865 -10.40 -43.89 -17.77
CA THR A 865 -8.95 -44.00 -17.84
C THR A 865 -8.25 -43.13 -16.79
N ALA A 866 -8.79 -41.95 -16.51
CA ALA A 866 -8.15 -40.94 -15.67
C ALA A 866 -8.30 -41.17 -14.16
N VAL A 867 -9.49 -41.60 -13.71
CA VAL A 867 -9.87 -41.52 -12.28
C VAL A 867 -8.99 -42.40 -11.40
N ASP A 868 -8.71 -43.65 -11.80
CA ASP A 868 -7.87 -44.56 -11.02
C ASP A 868 -6.42 -44.07 -10.93
N ALA A 869 -5.89 -43.53 -12.02
CA ALA A 869 -4.55 -42.96 -12.07
C ALA A 869 -4.42 -41.72 -11.17
N LEU A 870 -5.41 -40.83 -11.22
CA LEU A 870 -5.46 -39.65 -10.36
C LEU A 870 -5.65 -40.01 -8.89
N ALA A 871 -6.48 -41.00 -8.58
CA ALA A 871 -6.67 -41.50 -7.22
C ALA A 871 -5.36 -42.10 -6.65
N ALA A 872 -4.54 -42.73 -7.49
CA ALA A 872 -3.20 -43.17 -7.08
C ALA A 872 -2.26 -41.99 -6.82
N ALA A 873 -2.32 -40.93 -7.65
CA ALA A 873 -1.51 -39.73 -7.50
C ALA A 873 -1.83 -38.91 -6.22
N LEU A 874 -2.99 -39.11 -5.59
CA LEU A 874 -3.29 -38.56 -4.25
C LEU A 874 -2.37 -39.10 -3.14
N LYS A 875 -1.55 -40.11 -3.42
CA LYS A 875 -0.56 -40.66 -2.48
C LYS A 875 0.86 -40.21 -2.77
N ASP A 876 1.06 -39.29 -3.72
CA ASP A 876 2.40 -38.78 -4.05
C ASP A 876 3.03 -38.07 -2.85
N ASP A 877 4.35 -38.22 -2.69
CA ASP A 877 5.09 -37.56 -1.61
C ASP A 877 5.06 -36.02 -1.76
N ASN A 878 4.94 -35.51 -2.98
CA ASN A 878 4.92 -34.08 -3.28
C ASN A 878 3.48 -33.51 -3.26
N ALA A 879 3.29 -32.42 -2.51
CA ALA A 879 1.98 -31.79 -2.32
C ALA A 879 1.39 -31.19 -3.62
N ASP A 880 2.22 -30.66 -4.53
CA ASP A 880 1.74 -30.07 -5.80
C ASP A 880 1.18 -31.14 -6.74
N VAL A 881 1.76 -32.34 -6.74
CA VAL A 881 1.21 -33.48 -7.51
C VAL A 881 -0.15 -33.90 -6.93
N ARG A 882 -0.27 -34.01 -5.60
CA ARG A 882 -1.54 -34.33 -4.94
C ARG A 882 -2.59 -33.24 -5.21
N LYS A 883 -2.20 -31.97 -5.19
CA LYS A 883 -3.05 -30.82 -5.52
C LYS A 883 -3.55 -30.89 -6.96
N ALA A 884 -2.67 -31.10 -7.94
CA ALA A 884 -3.04 -31.31 -9.33
C ALA A 884 -4.00 -32.50 -9.50
N ALA A 885 -3.76 -33.60 -8.77
CA ALA A 885 -4.64 -34.77 -8.80
C ALA A 885 -6.04 -34.49 -8.24
N VAL A 886 -6.15 -33.81 -7.10
CA VAL A 886 -7.44 -33.36 -6.53
C VAL A 886 -8.19 -32.49 -7.53
N LEU A 887 -7.49 -31.50 -8.11
CA LEU A 887 -8.07 -30.57 -9.05
C LEU A 887 -8.60 -31.27 -10.31
N SER A 888 -7.82 -32.20 -10.89
CA SER A 888 -8.26 -33.03 -12.02
C SER A 888 -9.39 -33.99 -11.66
N LEU A 889 -9.43 -34.56 -10.45
CA LEU A 889 -10.55 -35.41 -10.02
C LEU A 889 -11.87 -34.64 -9.93
N ARG A 890 -11.83 -33.33 -9.65
CA ARG A 890 -13.03 -32.48 -9.59
C ARG A 890 -13.69 -32.33 -10.96
N THR A 891 -12.93 -32.32 -12.05
CA THR A 891 -13.52 -32.29 -13.41
C THR A 891 -14.26 -33.59 -13.71
N HIS A 892 -13.87 -34.70 -13.07
CA HIS A 892 -14.47 -36.03 -13.20
C HIS A 892 -15.52 -36.38 -12.13
N ARG A 893 -16.01 -35.39 -11.36
CA ARG A 893 -16.90 -35.62 -10.19
C ARG A 893 -18.20 -36.37 -10.47
N THR A 894 -18.60 -36.50 -11.73
CA THR A 894 -19.75 -37.33 -12.13
C THR A 894 -19.49 -38.83 -11.91
N ALA A 895 -18.22 -39.26 -11.93
CA ALA A 895 -17.81 -40.61 -11.58
C ALA A 895 -17.88 -40.83 -10.05
N PRO A 896 -18.58 -41.87 -9.55
CA PRO A 896 -18.59 -42.24 -8.14
C PRO A 896 -17.20 -42.46 -7.53
N GLU A 897 -16.28 -43.03 -8.31
CA GLU A 897 -14.91 -43.34 -7.93
C GLU A 897 -14.11 -42.05 -7.69
N ALA A 898 -14.33 -41.02 -8.53
CA ALA A 898 -13.68 -39.72 -8.36
C ALA A 898 -14.11 -39.02 -7.06
N ARG A 899 -15.40 -39.08 -6.72
CA ARG A 899 -15.92 -38.55 -5.44
C ARG A 899 -15.35 -39.30 -4.24
N THR A 900 -15.20 -40.61 -4.37
CA THR A 900 -14.59 -41.44 -3.31
C THR A 900 -13.13 -41.08 -3.11
N ALA A 901 -12.36 -40.91 -4.20
CA ALA A 901 -10.97 -40.47 -4.14
C ALA A 901 -10.84 -39.07 -3.51
N LEU A 902 -11.66 -38.10 -3.94
CA LEU A 902 -11.69 -36.75 -3.36
C LEU A 902 -11.98 -36.77 -1.86
N ALA A 903 -12.89 -37.63 -1.38
CA ALA A 903 -13.18 -37.75 0.05
C ALA A 903 -11.94 -38.13 0.86
N THR A 904 -11.05 -38.98 0.32
CA THR A 904 -9.80 -39.35 1.02
C THR A 904 -8.81 -38.19 1.14
N ALA A 905 -8.83 -37.25 0.19
CA ALA A 905 -7.97 -36.07 0.21
C ALA A 905 -8.43 -34.98 1.19
N THR A 906 -9.63 -35.08 1.76
CA THR A 906 -10.10 -34.12 2.80
C THR A 906 -9.32 -34.22 4.11
N SER A 907 -8.57 -35.31 4.30
CA SER A 907 -7.66 -35.54 5.43
C SER A 907 -6.17 -35.43 5.08
N ASP A 908 -5.81 -34.91 3.91
CA ASP A 908 -4.40 -34.74 3.51
C ASP A 908 -3.60 -33.91 4.54
N PRO A 909 -2.32 -34.17 4.81
CA PRO A 909 -1.50 -33.32 5.68
C PRO A 909 -1.37 -31.87 5.16
N ASP A 910 -1.42 -31.66 3.84
CA ASP A 910 -1.32 -30.35 3.21
C ASP A 910 -2.67 -29.60 3.23
N ALA A 911 -2.64 -28.32 3.62
CA ALA A 911 -3.85 -27.53 3.82
C ALA A 911 -4.56 -27.16 2.51
N ASP A 912 -3.82 -26.93 1.43
CA ASP A 912 -4.38 -26.61 0.11
C ASP A 912 -5.07 -27.84 -0.45
N VAL A 913 -4.43 -29.01 -0.38
CA VAL A 913 -5.01 -30.27 -0.87
C VAL A 913 -6.35 -30.56 -0.18
N ARG A 914 -6.42 -30.42 1.14
CA ARG A 914 -7.69 -30.55 1.90
C ARG A 914 -8.74 -29.54 1.43
N ALA A 915 -8.34 -28.28 1.29
CA ALA A 915 -9.25 -27.19 0.93
C ALA A 915 -9.83 -27.36 -0.49
N TYR A 916 -9.05 -27.88 -1.45
CA TYR A 916 -9.54 -28.18 -2.79
C TYR A 916 -10.41 -29.43 -2.82
N ALA A 917 -10.09 -30.45 -2.01
CA ALA A 917 -10.87 -31.68 -1.92
C ALA A 917 -12.24 -31.48 -1.28
N ALA A 918 -12.36 -30.55 -0.33
CA ALA A 918 -13.59 -30.28 0.42
C ALA A 918 -14.64 -29.43 -0.33
N ARG A 919 -14.34 -28.93 -1.54
CA ARG A 919 -15.27 -28.10 -2.31
C ARG A 919 -16.27 -28.95 -3.09
N HIS A 920 -17.54 -28.82 -2.73
CA HIS A 920 -18.68 -29.50 -3.35
C HIS A 920 -18.98 -29.03 -4.78
#